data_AF-A0A2N4S6Q5-F1
#
_entry.id   AF-A0A2N4S6Q5-F1
#
_cell.length_a   1.000
_cell.length_b   1.000
_cell.length_c   1.000
_cell.angle_alpha   90.00
_cell.angle_beta   90.00
_cell.angle_gamma   90.00
#
_symmetry.space_group_name_H-M   'P 1'
#
loop_
_entity.id
_entity.type
_entity.pdbx_description
1 polymer ?
#
loop_
_entity_poly.entity_id
_entity_poly.type
_entity_poly.pdbx_seq_one_letter_code
_entity_poly.pdbx_strand_id
1 'polypeptide(L)'
;MNIITPKMMIIASSIHRNEKIKNRMKKVLVVLIIIIGSSLQAQNRGIGDAASPSVRISSGIVRGIAQDGVAVFKGIPYAAPPVGEYRWRPPQPVIPWEGIRDALAFGPDCAQGGWGTAPGTIREGSSEDCLYLNLWIPAGARPKNKLPVMVWIHGGDFVGGSGASAVTSGEAFAKQGIILMTFNYRLGRLGHFAFPALSAEHTDEPKGSYAFMDMIAALEWVRDNISAFGGDPGNVTVFGESAGGVSVHSLLSVPSAKGLFHKAIIESAGNPNGNGLPEWPLYNPQSNEIIEFRLDGSAAGTLDPKKARLDVIEKWVDPKKEPLVIDQQGSFAVGGSVISNPGTFNPITRTPEGQTFHGDHAYITYQIPVKSRKLPLVFWHGIGQFSKTWETTPDGREGFQNIFLRRGFSVYLITQPRRGNAGRSTVLATINPTPDEQEWFSTFRLGVWPDFFEGVQFDRSEEALNQFFRQMTPNIGGFDTQVITSAISELFDKIGNGILVTHSHSGGFGWLTAIDNPNVKAIVSYEPGSGFVFPEGEVPDPIPGSSGALTADGVSMEDFMKLTKIPIIIYYGDFIPEKQIENPGIDGWRTRLEMARKWRDVVNKYGGDVTVVHLPEIGIKGNTHFPFSDLNNVEIADLMSEWLKSKELDK
;
A
#
# COMPACT_ATOMS: atom_id res chain seq x y z
N MET A 1 9.10 91.04 48.71
CA MET A 1 8.98 91.49 47.31
C MET A 1 9.49 90.35 46.42
N ASN A 2 8.57 89.78 45.66
CA ASN A 2 8.73 89.01 44.42
C ASN A 2 9.58 87.71 44.33
N ILE A 3 8.82 86.61 44.23
CA ILE A 3 8.83 85.51 43.23
C ILE A 3 10.13 84.72 43.05
N ILE A 4 10.13 83.47 43.54
CA ILE A 4 10.91 82.37 42.95
C ILE A 4 9.92 81.36 42.33
N THR A 5 10.16 81.12 41.04
CA THR A 5 9.34 80.46 40.02
C THR A 5 9.33 78.93 40.04
N PRO A 6 8.28 78.26 39.51
CA PRO A 6 8.15 76.80 39.48
C PRO A 6 8.70 76.22 38.16
N LYS A 7 9.83 75.50 38.21
CA LYS A 7 10.25 74.61 37.12
C LYS A 7 11.00 73.38 37.66
N MET A 8 10.32 72.63 38.54
CA MET A 8 10.80 71.33 39.01
C MET A 8 9.70 70.26 38.92
N MET A 9 8.88 70.33 37.86
CA MET A 9 7.78 69.38 37.61
C MET A 9 7.75 68.83 36.17
N ILE A 10 8.88 68.90 35.43
CA ILE A 10 9.00 68.35 34.06
C ILE A 10 10.12 67.31 33.91
N ILE A 11 11.00 67.12 34.90
CA ILE A 11 12.13 66.17 34.79
C ILE A 11 11.79 64.78 35.36
N ALA A 12 10.86 64.67 36.32
CA ALA A 12 10.51 63.38 36.92
C ALA A 12 9.60 62.48 36.04
N SER A 13 8.77 63.05 35.16
CA SER A 13 7.89 62.25 34.28
C SER A 13 8.60 61.70 33.04
N SER A 14 9.65 62.37 32.57
CA SER A 14 10.48 61.92 31.44
C SER A 14 11.40 60.75 31.82
N ILE A 15 12.00 60.80 33.01
CA ILE A 15 12.90 59.75 33.51
C ILE A 15 12.13 58.45 33.81
N HIS A 16 10.92 58.55 34.39
CA HIS A 16 10.10 57.38 34.72
C HIS A 16 9.46 56.72 33.47
N ARG A 17 9.21 57.48 32.40
CA ARG A 17 8.76 56.93 31.10
C ARG A 17 9.90 56.21 30.37
N ASN A 18 11.12 56.74 30.45
CA ASN A 18 12.31 56.10 29.87
C ASN A 18 12.75 54.81 30.57
N GLU A 19 12.59 54.69 31.89
CA GLU A 19 12.85 53.42 32.59
C GLU A 19 11.82 52.34 32.29
N LYS A 20 10.52 52.69 32.20
CA LYS A 20 9.48 51.73 31.81
C LYS A 20 9.65 51.25 30.36
N ILE A 21 10.10 52.11 29.45
CA ILE A 21 10.42 51.74 28.06
C ILE A 21 11.69 50.87 28.01
N LYS A 22 12.75 51.20 28.76
CA LYS A 22 13.96 50.36 28.88
C LYS A 22 13.67 48.98 29.48
N ASN A 23 12.78 48.88 30.48
CA ASN A 23 12.40 47.60 31.06
C ASN A 23 11.44 46.78 30.18
N ARG A 24 10.57 47.44 29.39
CA ARG A 24 9.79 46.75 28.35
C ARG A 24 10.67 46.28 27.19
N MET A 25 11.62 47.09 26.74
CA MET A 25 12.60 46.69 25.72
C MET A 25 13.53 45.59 26.22
N LYS A 26 13.98 45.60 27.48
CA LYS A 26 14.74 44.48 28.06
C LYS A 26 13.90 43.20 28.16
N LYS A 27 12.61 43.28 28.50
CA LYS A 27 11.72 42.10 28.52
C LYS A 27 11.43 41.58 27.11
N VAL A 28 11.23 42.47 26.12
CA VAL A 28 11.07 42.10 24.71
C VAL A 28 12.36 41.54 24.12
N LEU A 29 13.53 42.07 24.48
CA LEU A 29 14.84 41.57 24.06
C LEU A 29 15.16 40.22 24.72
N VAL A 30 14.80 40.01 25.99
CA VAL A 30 14.93 38.71 26.66
C VAL A 30 13.98 37.67 26.07
N VAL A 31 12.74 38.04 25.73
CA VAL A 31 11.80 37.15 25.04
C VAL A 31 12.25 36.88 23.60
N LEU A 32 12.81 37.86 22.87
CA LEU A 32 13.43 37.62 21.56
C LEU A 32 14.69 36.75 21.67
N ILE A 33 15.53 36.92 22.70
CA ILE A 33 16.71 36.06 22.93
C ILE A 33 16.28 34.64 23.31
N ILE A 34 15.18 34.46 24.04
CA ILE A 34 14.61 33.15 24.34
C ILE A 34 14.01 32.53 23.08
N ILE A 35 13.28 33.29 22.24
CA ILE A 35 12.69 32.80 20.98
C ILE A 35 13.78 32.50 19.93
N ILE A 36 14.82 33.33 19.82
CA ILE A 36 16.00 33.15 18.96
C ILE A 36 16.87 31.99 19.50
N GLY A 37 17.04 31.87 20.82
CA GLY A 37 17.72 30.72 21.44
C GLY A 37 16.95 29.40 21.27
N SER A 38 15.62 29.45 21.28
CA SER A 38 14.74 28.30 21.01
C SER A 38 14.73 27.91 19.53
N SER A 39 14.88 28.88 18.62
CA SER A 39 14.94 28.62 17.17
C SER A 39 16.34 28.24 16.69
N LEU A 40 17.42 28.69 17.35
CA LEU A 40 18.78 28.16 17.16
C LEU A 40 18.96 26.76 17.79
N GLN A 41 18.21 26.39 18.83
CA GLN A 41 18.16 25.01 19.32
C GLN A 41 17.23 24.10 18.50
N ALA A 42 16.28 24.66 17.74
CA ALA A 42 15.42 23.89 16.84
C ALA A 42 16.01 23.71 15.43
N GLN A 43 16.92 24.58 14.99
CA GLN A 43 17.58 24.48 13.67
C GLN A 43 19.00 23.89 13.73
N ASN A 44 19.50 23.50 14.90
CA ASN A 44 20.73 22.71 15.06
C ASN A 44 20.48 21.24 15.41
N ARG A 45 19.27 20.71 15.13
CA ARG A 45 19.04 19.26 14.98
C ARG A 45 19.27 18.83 13.53
N GLY A 46 20.38 19.26 12.96
CA GLY A 46 21.01 18.60 11.83
C GLY A 46 22.14 17.76 12.39
N ILE A 47 21.99 16.44 12.32
CA ILE A 47 23.04 15.44 12.58
C ILE A 47 23.70 15.61 13.96
N GLY A 48 22.95 15.33 15.03
CA GLY A 48 23.64 14.95 16.26
C GLY A 48 24.41 13.67 15.97
N ASP A 49 25.73 13.68 16.17
CA ASP A 49 26.54 12.47 16.37
C ASP A 49 25.72 11.53 17.25
N ALA A 50 25.16 10.48 16.65
CA ALA A 50 24.43 9.49 17.40
C ALA A 50 25.45 8.86 18.34
N ALA A 51 25.32 9.12 19.65
CA ALA A 51 26.25 8.62 20.66
C ALA A 51 26.51 7.13 20.39
N SER A 52 27.77 6.81 20.04
CA SER A 52 28.17 5.46 19.63
C SER A 52 27.74 4.44 20.69
N PRO A 53 26.82 3.49 20.37
CA PRO A 53 26.29 2.58 21.37
C PRO A 53 27.42 1.70 21.91
N SER A 54 27.56 1.65 23.23
CA SER A 54 28.55 0.80 23.92
C SER A 54 27.85 -0.29 24.72
N VAL A 55 28.28 -1.54 24.55
CA VAL A 55 27.67 -2.72 25.17
C VAL A 55 28.74 -3.53 25.89
N ARG A 56 28.48 -3.90 27.14
CA ARG A 56 29.35 -4.80 27.91
C ARG A 56 28.98 -6.26 27.61
N ILE A 57 29.97 -7.02 27.16
CA ILE A 57 29.91 -8.46 26.91
C ILE A 57 30.86 -9.19 27.88
N SER A 58 30.85 -10.53 27.85
CA SER A 58 31.69 -11.37 28.71
C SER A 58 33.20 -11.07 28.60
N SER A 59 33.68 -10.72 27.40
CA SER A 59 35.10 -10.46 27.13
C SER A 59 35.52 -8.99 27.24
N GLY A 60 34.61 -8.05 27.50
CA GLY A 60 34.92 -6.62 27.60
C GLY A 60 33.78 -5.69 27.15
N ILE A 61 34.09 -4.43 26.85
CA ILE A 61 33.11 -3.47 26.30
C ILE A 61 33.38 -3.30 24.80
N VAL A 62 32.33 -3.35 23.97
CA VAL A 62 32.36 -3.06 22.54
C VAL A 62 31.60 -1.77 22.23
N ARG A 63 32.12 -0.96 21.31
CA ARG A 63 31.48 0.27 20.83
C ARG A 63 31.15 0.17 19.34
N GLY A 64 29.87 0.29 19.01
CA GLY A 64 29.35 0.26 17.64
C GLY A 64 28.99 1.65 17.12
N ILE A 65 28.28 1.69 16.01
CA ILE A 65 27.74 2.90 15.40
C ILE A 65 26.22 2.82 15.30
N ALA A 66 25.52 3.93 15.55
CA ALA A 66 24.09 4.03 15.32
C ALA A 66 23.86 4.83 14.03
N GLN A 67 23.21 4.22 13.04
CA GLN A 67 22.95 4.82 11.73
C GLN A 67 21.60 4.34 11.20
N ASP A 68 20.81 5.25 10.62
CA ASP A 68 19.57 4.93 9.88
C ASP A 68 18.57 4.00 10.61
N GLY A 69 18.45 4.18 11.94
CA GLY A 69 17.55 3.39 12.77
C GLY A 69 18.08 2.00 13.16
N VAL A 70 19.39 1.76 12.99
CA VAL A 70 20.07 0.50 13.32
C VAL A 70 21.33 0.77 14.14
N ALA A 71 21.59 -0.03 15.17
CA ALA A 71 22.88 -0.09 15.84
C ALA A 71 23.72 -1.24 15.24
N VAL A 72 24.93 -0.93 14.79
CA VAL A 72 25.80 -1.85 14.06
C VAL A 72 27.11 -2.03 14.82
N PHE A 73 27.52 -3.28 15.02
CA PHE A 73 28.80 -3.66 15.61
C PHE A 73 29.49 -4.63 14.67
N LYS A 74 30.72 -4.33 14.26
CA LYS A 74 31.50 -5.12 13.29
C LYS A 74 32.82 -5.57 13.90
N GLY A 75 33.30 -6.75 13.51
CA GLY A 75 34.63 -7.22 13.90
C GLY A 75 34.75 -7.56 15.39
N ILE A 76 33.69 -8.07 16.02
CA ILE A 76 33.76 -8.57 17.41
C ILE A 76 34.39 -9.96 17.37
N PRO A 77 35.50 -10.24 18.09
CA PRO A 77 36.06 -11.59 18.16
C PRO A 77 35.13 -12.49 18.98
N TYR A 78 34.85 -13.68 18.46
CA TYR A 78 34.11 -14.72 19.21
C TYR A 78 34.99 -15.89 19.64
N ALA A 79 36.20 -15.99 19.09
CA ALA A 79 37.25 -16.92 19.50
C ALA A 79 38.63 -16.26 19.35
N ALA A 80 39.65 -16.83 19.99
CA ALA A 80 41.03 -16.40 19.82
C ALA A 80 41.50 -16.65 18.37
N PRO A 81 42.44 -15.83 17.84
CA PRO A 81 42.99 -16.02 16.51
C PRO A 81 43.56 -17.44 16.32
N PRO A 82 43.09 -18.23 15.33
CA PRO A 82 43.52 -19.61 15.13
C PRO A 82 44.85 -19.68 14.34
N VAL A 83 45.84 -18.93 14.81
CA VAL A 83 47.17 -18.78 14.19
C VAL A 83 48.24 -19.53 14.99
N GLY A 84 49.37 -19.86 14.34
CA GLY A 84 50.51 -20.50 15.02
C GLY A 84 50.11 -21.80 15.72
N GLU A 85 50.37 -21.87 17.03
CA GLU A 85 50.03 -23.01 17.91
C GLU A 85 48.52 -23.33 18.00
N TYR A 86 47.64 -22.44 17.51
CA TYR A 86 46.19 -22.67 17.43
C TYR A 86 45.70 -23.07 16.03
N ARG A 87 46.60 -23.14 15.04
CA ARG A 87 46.27 -23.66 13.72
C ARG A 87 45.89 -25.14 13.84
N TRP A 88 44.76 -25.52 13.23
CA TRP A 88 44.19 -26.88 13.31
C TRP A 88 43.91 -27.38 14.73
N ARG A 89 43.43 -26.48 15.59
CA ARG A 89 42.88 -26.82 16.90
C ARG A 89 41.45 -26.30 17.05
N PRO A 90 40.65 -26.84 17.99
CA PRO A 90 39.36 -26.26 18.35
C PRO A 90 39.49 -24.76 18.69
N PRO A 91 38.47 -23.94 18.38
CA PRO A 91 38.49 -22.51 18.69
C PRO A 91 38.72 -22.30 20.19
N GLN A 92 39.68 -21.44 20.54
CA GLN A 92 40.00 -21.13 21.93
C GLN A 92 39.22 -19.89 22.40
N PRO A 93 38.94 -19.75 23.71
CA PRO A 93 38.25 -18.58 24.24
C PRO A 93 38.98 -17.27 23.94
N VAL A 94 38.23 -16.20 23.70
CA VAL A 94 38.79 -14.85 23.55
C VAL A 94 39.45 -14.43 24.86
N ILE A 95 40.66 -13.88 24.78
CA ILE A 95 41.30 -13.23 25.94
C ILE A 95 40.52 -11.93 26.23
N PRO A 96 39.95 -11.77 27.43
CA PRO A 96 39.23 -10.55 27.79
C PRO A 96 40.14 -9.32 27.71
N TRP A 97 39.57 -8.18 27.33
CA TRP A 97 40.29 -6.91 27.25
C TRP A 97 39.78 -5.90 28.27
N GLU A 98 40.68 -5.01 28.70
CA GLU A 98 40.31 -3.82 29.46
C GLU A 98 39.94 -2.66 28.53
N GLY A 99 39.07 -1.77 28.99
CA GLY A 99 38.62 -0.61 28.21
C GLY A 99 37.55 -0.94 27.16
N ILE A 100 37.46 -0.08 26.14
CA ILE A 100 36.45 -0.13 25.07
C ILE A 100 37.14 -0.56 23.78
N ARG A 101 36.64 -1.63 23.14
CA ARG A 101 37.05 -2.05 21.80
C ARG A 101 36.11 -1.48 20.76
N ASP A 102 36.66 -0.82 19.75
CA ASP A 102 35.87 -0.35 18.62
C ASP A 102 35.43 -1.51 17.72
N ALA A 103 34.13 -1.58 17.50
CA ALA A 103 33.46 -2.53 16.62
C ALA A 103 32.88 -1.77 15.40
N LEU A 104 33.73 -0.96 14.76
CA LEU A 104 33.32 -0.03 13.69
C LEU A 104 33.65 -0.54 12.28
N ALA A 105 34.57 -1.50 12.17
CA ALA A 105 35.04 -2.08 10.92
C ALA A 105 34.95 -3.61 10.95
N PHE A 106 34.77 -4.21 9.78
CA PHE A 106 34.79 -5.67 9.65
C PHE A 106 36.17 -6.23 9.98
N GLY A 107 36.20 -7.43 10.58
CA GLY A 107 37.42 -8.24 10.62
C GLY A 107 37.77 -8.78 9.22
N PRO A 108 38.97 -9.34 9.03
CA PRO A 108 39.39 -9.87 7.74
C PRO A 108 38.56 -11.11 7.35
N ASP A 109 38.41 -11.32 6.05
CA ASP A 109 37.88 -12.58 5.51
C ASP A 109 38.79 -13.75 5.94
N CYS A 110 38.23 -14.94 6.13
CA CYS A 110 39.07 -16.12 6.37
C CYS A 110 39.95 -16.42 5.15
N ALA A 111 41.18 -16.88 5.40
CA ALA A 111 42.18 -17.21 4.39
C ALA A 111 41.59 -18.08 3.27
N GLN A 112 41.54 -17.51 2.07
CA GLN A 112 40.91 -18.11 0.88
C GLN A 112 41.58 -17.57 -0.39
N GLY A 113 41.58 -18.35 -1.47
CA GLY A 113 42.21 -17.93 -2.74
C GLY A 113 41.40 -16.91 -3.54
N GLY A 114 40.08 -16.89 -3.39
CA GLY A 114 39.16 -16.17 -4.27
C GLY A 114 38.76 -17.01 -5.49
N TRP A 115 37.58 -16.73 -6.06
CA TRP A 115 37.01 -17.52 -7.14
C TRP A 115 37.85 -17.46 -8.42
N GLY A 116 38.13 -18.62 -9.03
CA GLY A 116 38.87 -18.73 -10.29
C GLY A 116 40.39 -18.50 -10.19
N THR A 117 40.95 -18.47 -8.97
CA THR A 117 42.38 -18.29 -8.74
C THR A 117 43.16 -19.61 -8.78
N ALA A 118 44.47 -19.53 -9.03
CA ALA A 118 45.33 -20.71 -9.08
C ALA A 118 45.46 -21.39 -7.71
N PRO A 119 45.61 -22.71 -7.62
CA PRO A 119 45.85 -23.40 -6.35
C PRO A 119 47.04 -22.81 -5.59
N GLY A 120 46.85 -22.56 -4.29
CA GLY A 120 47.89 -22.00 -3.41
C GLY A 120 47.94 -20.47 -3.31
N THR A 121 47.05 -19.74 -4.01
CA THR A 121 46.91 -18.30 -3.82
C THR A 121 46.11 -17.98 -2.55
N ILE A 122 46.46 -16.87 -1.90
CA ILE A 122 45.70 -16.27 -0.80
C ILE A 122 45.28 -14.87 -1.24
N ARG A 123 43.99 -14.58 -1.17
CA ARG A 123 43.40 -13.29 -1.53
C ARG A 123 43.88 -12.20 -0.58
N GLU A 124 44.26 -11.06 -1.14
CA GLU A 124 44.61 -9.86 -0.36
C GLU A 124 43.44 -9.46 0.56
N GLY A 125 43.75 -9.14 1.82
CA GLY A 125 42.76 -8.81 2.85
C GLY A 125 42.15 -10.02 3.59
N SER A 126 42.51 -11.25 3.21
CA SER A 126 42.16 -12.45 3.98
C SER A 126 43.24 -12.81 5.01
N SER A 127 42.84 -13.48 6.09
CA SER A 127 43.71 -13.81 7.23
C SER A 127 43.28 -15.13 7.88
N GLU A 128 44.20 -15.78 8.60
CA GLU A 128 43.85 -16.85 9.53
C GLU A 128 43.21 -16.31 10.81
N ASP A 129 43.63 -15.13 11.26
CA ASP A 129 42.94 -14.38 12.30
C ASP A 129 41.62 -13.83 11.75
N CYS A 130 40.60 -14.68 11.66
CA CYS A 130 39.34 -14.36 10.99
C CYS A 130 38.07 -14.68 11.80
N LEU A 131 38.18 -15.15 13.05
CA LEU A 131 37.04 -15.58 13.87
C LEU A 131 36.29 -14.39 14.50
N TYR A 132 35.69 -13.59 13.63
CA TYR A 132 34.95 -12.38 13.95
C TYR A 132 33.47 -12.48 13.56
N LEU A 133 32.62 -11.80 14.33
CA LEU A 133 31.19 -11.64 14.07
C LEU A 133 30.78 -10.17 13.97
N ASN A 134 29.61 -9.95 13.38
CA ASN A 134 28.99 -8.65 13.20
C ASN A 134 27.51 -8.72 13.59
N LEU A 135 26.99 -7.63 14.17
CA LEU A 135 25.61 -7.50 14.63
C LEU A 135 24.93 -6.28 14.01
N TRP A 136 23.68 -6.47 13.59
CA TRP A 136 22.73 -5.41 13.26
C TRP A 136 21.54 -5.52 14.19
N ILE A 137 21.28 -4.44 14.92
CA ILE A 137 20.35 -4.43 16.04
C ILE A 137 19.34 -3.29 15.84
N PRO A 138 18.05 -3.51 16.10
CA PRO A 138 17.06 -2.42 16.03
C PRO A 138 17.46 -1.24 16.92
N ALA A 139 17.37 0.00 16.42
CA ALA A 139 17.71 1.17 17.22
C ALA A 139 16.89 1.22 18.52
N GLY A 140 17.58 1.46 19.64
CA GLY A 140 16.95 1.54 20.95
C GLY A 140 16.65 0.20 21.62
N ALA A 141 17.08 -0.93 21.05
CA ALA A 141 17.04 -2.21 21.74
C ALA A 141 17.78 -2.16 23.09
N ARG A 142 17.20 -2.79 24.10
CA ARG A 142 17.67 -2.86 25.48
C ARG A 142 17.67 -4.32 25.94
N PRO A 143 18.46 -4.69 26.96
CA PRO A 143 18.54 -6.07 27.44
C PRO A 143 17.22 -6.76 27.79
N LYS A 144 16.16 -5.99 28.09
CA LYS A 144 14.83 -6.53 28.44
C LYS A 144 13.94 -6.84 27.23
N ASN A 145 14.31 -6.44 26.01
CA ASN A 145 13.43 -6.55 24.84
C ASN A 145 13.17 -7.99 24.39
N LYS A 146 14.12 -8.91 24.61
CA LYS A 146 14.03 -10.32 24.18
C LYS A 146 13.68 -10.48 22.69
N LEU A 147 14.44 -9.79 21.84
CA LEU A 147 14.23 -9.80 20.40
C LEU A 147 14.63 -11.15 19.78
N PRO A 148 13.97 -11.60 18.70
CA PRO A 148 14.42 -12.76 17.94
C PRO A 148 15.81 -12.53 17.38
N VAL A 149 16.65 -13.57 17.42
CA VAL A 149 18.02 -13.54 16.92
C VAL A 149 18.13 -14.45 15.71
N MET A 150 18.62 -13.93 14.59
CA MET A 150 18.93 -14.69 13.40
C MET A 150 20.44 -14.75 13.19
N VAL A 151 20.97 -15.93 12.91
CA VAL A 151 22.40 -16.21 12.74
C VAL A 151 22.64 -16.72 11.33
N TRP A 152 23.29 -15.90 10.51
CA TRP A 152 23.62 -16.20 9.13
C TRP A 152 24.94 -16.97 9.03
N ILE A 153 24.90 -18.15 8.41
CA ILE A 153 26.07 -18.95 8.06
C ILE A 153 26.28 -18.83 6.55
N HIS A 154 27.37 -18.18 6.13
CA HIS A 154 27.62 -17.94 4.72
C HIS A 154 27.97 -19.23 3.95
N GLY A 155 27.57 -19.27 2.67
CA GLY A 155 27.98 -20.30 1.71
C GLY A 155 29.41 -20.10 1.18
N GLY A 156 29.73 -20.79 0.07
CA GLY A 156 31.04 -20.70 -0.60
C GLY A 156 31.84 -22.01 -0.58
N ASP A 157 31.17 -23.15 -0.67
CA ASP A 157 31.75 -24.50 -0.79
C ASP A 157 32.81 -24.84 0.28
N PHE A 158 32.69 -24.20 1.46
CA PHE A 158 33.66 -24.26 2.55
C PHE A 158 35.07 -23.77 2.20
N VAL A 159 35.30 -23.18 1.03
CA VAL A 159 36.62 -22.69 0.57
C VAL A 159 36.65 -21.19 0.30
N GLY A 160 35.49 -20.53 0.29
CA GLY A 160 35.33 -19.10 0.13
C GLY A 160 34.13 -18.55 0.90
N GLY A 161 33.95 -17.23 0.85
CA GLY A 161 32.83 -16.54 1.51
C GLY A 161 33.27 -15.70 2.70
N SER A 162 32.33 -14.91 3.22
CA SER A 162 32.56 -13.99 4.33
C SER A 162 31.27 -13.49 4.96
N GLY A 163 31.26 -13.36 6.29
CA GLY A 163 30.27 -12.62 7.07
C GLY A 163 30.44 -11.10 6.98
N ALA A 164 31.52 -10.60 6.37
CA ALA A 164 31.72 -9.18 6.07
C ALA A 164 31.16 -8.76 4.69
N SER A 165 30.51 -9.68 3.97
CA SER A 165 29.98 -9.42 2.63
C SER A 165 28.89 -8.34 2.63
N ALA A 166 28.97 -7.41 1.68
CA ALA A 166 27.98 -6.33 1.57
C ALA A 166 26.56 -6.85 1.29
N VAL A 167 26.44 -7.99 0.61
CA VAL A 167 25.13 -8.61 0.30
C VAL A 167 24.49 -9.27 1.53
N THR A 168 25.22 -9.46 2.62
CA THR A 168 24.71 -10.05 3.87
C THR A 168 24.42 -8.99 4.93
N SER A 169 24.19 -7.74 4.54
CA SER A 169 23.87 -6.66 5.48
C SER A 169 22.58 -6.96 6.26
N GLY A 170 22.64 -6.83 7.58
CA GLY A 170 21.51 -7.07 8.48
C GLY A 170 20.57 -5.89 8.70
N GLU A 171 20.77 -4.77 8.02
CA GLU A 171 19.96 -3.56 8.24
C GLU A 171 18.46 -3.79 8.03
N ALA A 172 18.09 -4.54 6.99
CA ALA A 172 16.68 -4.83 6.68
C ALA A 172 16.03 -5.68 7.78
N PHE A 173 16.76 -6.62 8.38
CA PHE A 173 16.30 -7.42 9.52
C PHE A 173 16.15 -6.57 10.78
N ALA A 174 17.15 -5.71 11.07
CA ALA A 174 17.10 -4.81 12.22
C ALA A 174 15.92 -3.83 12.15
N LYS A 175 15.60 -3.30 10.96
CA LYS A 175 14.41 -2.44 10.77
C LYS A 175 13.08 -3.17 10.99
N GLN A 176 13.08 -4.50 10.92
CA GLN A 176 11.92 -5.36 11.21
C GLN A 176 11.90 -5.88 12.65
N GLY A 177 12.79 -5.39 13.53
CA GLY A 177 12.82 -5.81 14.93
C GLY A 177 13.59 -7.09 15.20
N ILE A 178 14.42 -7.55 14.26
CA ILE A 178 15.22 -8.79 14.39
C ILE A 178 16.69 -8.41 14.60
N ILE A 179 17.39 -9.11 15.51
CA ILE A 179 18.86 -9.00 15.60
C ILE A 179 19.46 -9.98 14.61
N LEU A 180 20.20 -9.47 13.61
CA LEU A 180 20.98 -10.33 12.72
C LEU A 180 22.43 -10.41 13.18
N MET A 181 22.96 -11.63 13.29
CA MET A 181 24.38 -11.93 13.41
C MET A 181 24.90 -12.54 12.11
N THR A 182 26.02 -12.01 11.60
CA THR A 182 26.85 -12.68 10.59
C THR A 182 28.21 -12.96 11.20
N PHE A 183 28.92 -13.97 10.72
CA PHE A 183 30.24 -14.31 11.22
C PHE A 183 31.06 -15.06 10.17
N ASN A 184 32.37 -15.08 10.37
CA ASN A 184 33.32 -15.87 9.60
C ASN A 184 33.62 -17.19 10.33
N TYR A 185 33.90 -18.27 9.59
CA TYR A 185 34.42 -19.54 10.12
C TYR A 185 35.59 -20.01 9.25
N ARG A 186 36.54 -20.80 9.80
CA ARG A 186 37.72 -21.23 9.03
C ARG A 186 37.33 -21.99 7.77
N LEU A 187 38.05 -21.73 6.68
CA LEU A 187 37.78 -22.28 5.34
C LEU A 187 38.87 -23.25 4.89
N GLY A 188 38.55 -24.06 3.89
CA GLY A 188 39.43 -24.99 3.19
C GLY A 188 40.20 -25.88 4.15
N ARG A 189 41.51 -25.99 3.92
CA ARG A 189 42.40 -26.80 4.75
C ARG A 189 42.48 -26.30 6.19
N LEU A 190 42.25 -25.03 6.46
CA LEU A 190 42.31 -24.51 7.82
C LEU A 190 41.06 -24.89 8.63
N GLY A 191 39.91 -25.00 7.97
CA GLY A 191 38.65 -25.41 8.60
C GLY A 191 38.41 -26.91 8.66
N HIS A 192 38.94 -27.67 7.69
CA HIS A 192 38.52 -29.07 7.48
C HIS A 192 39.67 -30.09 7.41
N PHE A 193 40.90 -29.72 7.75
CA PHE A 193 42.00 -30.68 7.66
C PHE A 193 41.98 -31.69 8.79
N ALA A 194 41.91 -32.97 8.44
CA ALA A 194 42.14 -34.09 9.33
C ALA A 194 43.40 -34.85 8.90
N PHE A 195 44.34 -35.06 9.83
CA PHE A 195 45.54 -35.85 9.57
C PHE A 195 46.03 -36.55 10.85
N PRO A 196 46.54 -37.80 10.78
CA PRO A 196 46.96 -38.55 11.97
C PRO A 196 48.00 -37.86 12.84
N ALA A 197 48.91 -37.05 12.27
CA ALA A 197 49.89 -36.32 13.07
C ALA A 197 49.25 -35.27 13.99
N LEU A 198 48.15 -34.63 13.56
CA LEU A 198 47.40 -33.70 14.42
C LEU A 198 46.76 -34.42 15.61
N SER A 199 46.30 -35.65 15.40
CA SER A 199 45.79 -36.51 16.47
C SER A 199 46.87 -36.92 17.47
N ALA A 200 48.13 -37.08 17.02
CA ALA A 200 49.25 -37.42 17.89
C ALA A 200 49.75 -36.23 18.71
N GLU A 201 49.66 -35.01 18.17
CA GLU A 201 50.12 -33.77 18.83
C GLU A 201 49.19 -33.33 19.97
N HIS A 202 47.88 -33.47 19.77
CA HIS A 202 46.86 -33.16 20.79
C HIS A 202 45.82 -34.28 20.87
N THR A 203 46.09 -35.31 21.66
CA THR A 203 45.29 -36.56 21.69
C THR A 203 43.84 -36.36 22.16
N ASP A 204 43.59 -35.40 23.04
CA ASP A 204 42.30 -35.24 23.72
C ASP A 204 41.36 -34.25 23.01
N GLU A 205 41.85 -33.58 21.97
CA GLU A 205 41.08 -32.57 21.25
C GLU A 205 40.34 -33.15 20.03
N PRO A 206 39.12 -32.69 19.74
CA PRO A 206 38.44 -32.96 18.47
C PRO A 206 39.27 -32.53 17.24
N LYS A 207 39.14 -33.24 16.12
CA LYS A 207 39.94 -33.04 14.89
C LYS A 207 39.06 -32.91 13.64
N GLY A 208 39.60 -32.29 12.59
CA GLY A 208 39.06 -32.38 11.23
C GLY A 208 37.86 -31.51 10.88
N SER A 209 37.04 -31.11 11.85
CA SER A 209 35.82 -30.33 11.63
C SER A 209 35.86 -28.96 12.31
N TYR A 210 37.01 -28.29 12.25
CA TYR A 210 37.25 -27.04 12.95
C TYR A 210 36.27 -25.92 12.54
N ALA A 211 35.88 -25.86 11.27
CA ALA A 211 34.85 -24.92 10.80
C ALA A 211 33.51 -25.07 11.54
N PHE A 212 33.08 -26.31 11.79
CA PHE A 212 31.87 -26.58 12.57
C PHE A 212 32.04 -26.23 14.04
N MET A 213 33.24 -26.44 14.59
CA MET A 213 33.55 -26.02 15.95
C MET A 213 33.55 -24.49 16.07
N ASP A 214 34.01 -23.77 15.05
CA ASP A 214 33.94 -22.31 14.97
C ASP A 214 32.48 -21.83 14.94
N MET A 215 31.62 -22.47 14.14
CA MET A 215 30.18 -22.17 14.11
C MET A 215 29.52 -22.41 15.48
N ILE A 216 29.88 -23.49 16.17
CA ILE A 216 29.40 -23.76 17.53
C ILE A 216 29.88 -22.68 18.49
N ALA A 217 31.15 -22.29 18.45
CA ALA A 217 31.68 -21.23 19.29
C ALA A 217 30.98 -19.89 19.04
N ALA A 218 30.63 -19.56 17.80
CA ALA A 218 29.83 -18.37 17.48
C ALA A 218 28.41 -18.46 18.09
N LEU A 219 27.78 -19.63 18.09
CA LEU A 219 26.47 -19.84 18.71
C LEU A 219 26.53 -19.83 20.24
N GLU A 220 27.61 -20.34 20.83
CA GLU A 220 27.88 -20.19 22.27
C GLU A 220 28.07 -18.72 22.64
N TRP A 221 28.75 -17.94 21.79
CA TRP A 221 28.85 -16.51 21.97
C TRP A 221 27.48 -15.83 21.97
N VAL A 222 26.56 -16.23 21.08
CA VAL A 222 25.16 -15.75 21.08
C VAL A 222 24.49 -16.08 22.40
N ARG A 223 24.55 -17.34 22.86
CA ARG A 223 23.98 -17.78 24.14
C ARG A 223 24.45 -16.89 25.30
N ASP A 224 25.75 -16.60 25.34
CA ASP A 224 26.38 -15.95 26.48
C ASP A 224 26.29 -14.42 26.45
N ASN A 225 26.13 -13.80 25.27
CA ASN A 225 26.27 -12.34 25.11
C ASN A 225 25.05 -11.64 24.51
N ILE A 226 24.19 -12.32 23.74
CA ILE A 226 23.18 -11.61 22.91
C ILE A 226 22.13 -10.86 23.72
N SER A 227 21.86 -11.29 24.95
CA SER A 227 20.98 -10.57 25.88
C SER A 227 21.49 -9.17 26.22
N ALA A 228 22.80 -8.92 26.21
CA ALA A 228 23.34 -7.57 26.41
C ALA A 228 22.95 -6.61 25.28
N PHE A 229 22.69 -7.15 24.08
CA PHE A 229 22.23 -6.42 22.90
C PHE A 229 20.69 -6.40 22.76
N GLY A 230 19.97 -6.98 23.72
CA GLY A 230 18.50 -7.06 23.72
C GLY A 230 17.91 -8.28 23.03
N GLY A 231 18.74 -9.23 22.58
CA GLY A 231 18.31 -10.48 21.98
C GLY A 231 17.88 -11.53 23.01
N ASP A 232 17.05 -12.47 22.58
CA ASP A 232 16.65 -13.63 23.36
C ASP A 232 17.49 -14.86 22.99
N PRO A 233 18.38 -15.35 23.86
CA PRO A 233 19.15 -16.57 23.61
C PRO A 233 18.25 -17.81 23.54
N GLY A 234 17.01 -17.75 24.04
CA GLY A 234 15.99 -18.79 23.91
C GLY A 234 15.19 -18.74 22.60
N ASN A 235 15.50 -17.80 21.71
CA ASN A 235 14.78 -17.61 20.44
C ASN A 235 15.73 -17.28 19.28
N VAL A 236 16.60 -18.25 19.00
CA VAL A 236 17.65 -18.16 17.97
C VAL A 236 17.26 -18.97 16.74
N THR A 237 17.36 -18.37 15.55
CA THR A 237 17.19 -19.03 14.25
C THR A 237 18.53 -19.08 13.53
N VAL A 238 19.00 -20.26 13.16
CA VAL A 238 20.16 -20.40 12.25
C VAL A 238 19.67 -20.53 10.82
N PHE A 239 20.35 -19.86 9.89
CA PHE A 239 20.03 -19.95 8.47
C PHE A 239 21.27 -19.78 7.60
N GLY A 240 21.25 -20.35 6.40
CA GLY A 240 22.38 -20.34 5.49
C GLY A 240 22.04 -20.88 4.11
N GLU A 241 22.81 -20.42 3.12
CA GLU A 241 22.67 -20.80 1.70
C GLU A 241 23.85 -21.66 1.23
N SER A 242 23.58 -22.66 0.37
CA SER A 242 24.59 -23.55 -0.20
C SER A 242 25.40 -24.27 0.89
N ALA A 243 26.71 -24.09 0.97
CA ALA A 243 27.54 -24.62 2.07
C ALA A 243 27.07 -24.14 3.46
N GLY A 244 26.46 -22.95 3.55
CA GLY A 244 25.79 -22.47 4.76
C GLY A 244 24.54 -23.28 5.08
N GLY A 245 23.75 -23.67 4.07
CA GLY A 245 22.62 -24.57 4.22
C GLY A 245 23.06 -25.97 4.66
N VAL A 246 24.16 -26.49 4.07
CA VAL A 246 24.79 -27.75 4.51
C VAL A 246 25.22 -27.63 5.98
N SER A 247 25.76 -26.48 6.37
CA SER A 247 26.17 -26.22 7.75
C SER A 247 25.00 -26.26 8.72
N VAL A 248 23.89 -25.58 8.40
CA VAL A 248 22.65 -25.63 9.19
C VAL A 248 22.13 -27.06 9.30
N HIS A 249 22.09 -27.79 8.19
CA HIS A 249 21.67 -29.19 8.16
C HIS A 249 22.56 -30.08 9.06
N SER A 250 23.88 -29.92 9.00
CA SER A 250 24.80 -30.64 9.87
C SER A 250 24.63 -30.28 11.34
N LEU A 251 24.49 -28.99 11.68
CA LEU A 251 24.34 -28.52 13.06
C LEU A 251 23.09 -29.10 13.76
N LEU A 252 22.03 -29.42 13.02
CA LEU A 252 20.86 -30.14 13.56
C LEU A 252 21.21 -31.52 14.13
N SER A 253 22.29 -32.13 13.65
CA SER A 253 22.74 -33.47 14.06
C SER A 253 23.92 -33.46 15.04
N VAL A 254 24.58 -32.33 15.24
CA VAL A 254 25.78 -32.26 16.09
C VAL A 254 25.38 -32.13 17.57
N PRO A 255 25.74 -33.08 18.44
CA PRO A 255 25.29 -33.07 19.84
C PRO A 255 25.66 -31.81 20.62
N SER A 256 26.85 -31.24 20.38
CA SER A 256 27.31 -30.03 21.07
C SER A 256 26.57 -28.76 20.62
N ALA A 257 25.85 -28.78 19.50
CA ALA A 257 25.02 -27.66 19.06
C ALA A 257 23.61 -27.66 19.71
N LYS A 258 23.26 -28.73 20.43
CA LYS A 258 21.93 -28.91 21.03
C LYS A 258 21.62 -27.79 22.03
N GLY A 259 20.51 -27.10 21.80
CA GLY A 259 20.04 -26.01 22.66
C GLY A 259 20.70 -24.65 22.39
N LEU A 260 21.64 -24.55 21.43
CA LEU A 260 22.21 -23.27 21.02
C LEU A 260 21.34 -22.50 20.02
N PHE A 261 20.41 -23.19 19.34
CA PHE A 261 19.42 -22.59 18.46
C PHE A 261 18.08 -23.34 18.53
N HIS A 262 17.03 -22.69 18.02
CA HIS A 262 15.63 -23.06 18.25
C HIS A 262 14.84 -23.21 16.95
N LYS A 263 15.34 -22.65 15.84
CA LYS A 263 14.75 -22.69 14.50
C LYS A 263 15.86 -22.79 13.46
N ALA A 264 15.57 -23.39 12.31
CA ALA A 264 16.52 -23.59 11.23
C ALA A 264 15.86 -23.28 9.87
N ILE A 265 16.60 -22.62 8.99
CA ILE A 265 16.23 -22.41 7.57
C ILE A 265 17.41 -22.88 6.71
N ILE A 266 17.14 -23.79 5.78
CA ILE A 266 18.15 -24.44 4.94
C ILE A 266 17.89 -24.01 3.50
N GLU A 267 18.73 -23.12 2.96
CA GLU A 267 18.56 -22.59 1.61
C GLU A 267 19.51 -23.33 0.65
N SER A 268 18.96 -24.03 -0.34
CA SER A 268 19.73 -24.72 -1.39
C SER A 268 20.74 -25.77 -0.87
N ALA A 269 20.35 -26.59 0.12
CA ALA A 269 21.15 -27.71 0.62
C ALA A 269 20.31 -28.94 0.98
N GLY A 270 20.95 -30.11 0.99
CA GLY A 270 20.30 -31.41 1.23
C GLY A 270 19.72 -32.03 -0.05
N ASN A 271 19.66 -33.36 -0.09
CA ASN A 271 18.91 -34.11 -1.10
C ASN A 271 17.99 -35.08 -0.35
N PRO A 272 16.65 -34.87 -0.34
CA PRO A 272 15.73 -35.78 0.31
C PRO A 272 15.74 -37.18 -0.34
N ASN A 273 16.25 -37.31 -1.57
CA ASN A 273 16.32 -38.54 -2.36
C ASN A 273 17.75 -39.13 -2.37
N GLY A 274 18.43 -39.09 -1.23
CA GLY A 274 19.75 -39.72 -1.07
C GLY A 274 19.68 -41.26 -1.06
N ASN A 275 20.83 -41.92 -1.26
CA ASN A 275 20.90 -43.39 -1.20
C ASN A 275 20.38 -43.91 0.16
N GLY A 276 19.36 -44.76 0.12
CA GLY A 276 18.74 -45.36 1.32
C GLY A 276 17.66 -44.50 2.01
N LEU A 277 17.28 -43.36 1.43
CA LEU A 277 16.18 -42.52 1.89
C LEU A 277 14.90 -42.77 1.06
N PRO A 278 13.71 -42.45 1.59
CA PRO A 278 12.48 -42.49 0.79
C PRO A 278 12.57 -41.59 -0.44
N GLU A 279 12.15 -42.07 -1.60
CA GLU A 279 12.05 -41.22 -2.79
C GLU A 279 10.84 -40.29 -2.68
N TRP A 280 11.12 -38.99 -2.68
CA TRP A 280 10.12 -37.94 -2.75
C TRP A 280 10.02 -37.43 -4.19
N PRO A 281 8.81 -37.36 -4.76
CA PRO A 281 8.63 -36.85 -6.11
C PRO A 281 9.08 -35.38 -6.16
N LEU A 282 10.03 -35.08 -7.03
CA LEU A 282 10.47 -33.71 -7.26
C LEU A 282 9.36 -32.93 -7.97
N TYR A 283 9.13 -31.70 -7.51
CA TYR A 283 8.23 -30.81 -8.22
C TYR A 283 8.71 -30.60 -9.65
N ASN A 284 7.84 -30.89 -10.62
CA ASN A 284 8.06 -30.61 -12.03
C ASN A 284 6.98 -29.62 -12.52
N PRO A 285 7.37 -28.42 -13.01
CA PRO A 285 6.41 -27.44 -13.54
C PRO A 285 5.54 -27.96 -14.69
N GLN A 286 6.01 -28.97 -15.43
CA GLN A 286 5.30 -29.57 -16.58
C GLN A 286 4.21 -30.56 -16.14
N SER A 287 4.46 -31.36 -15.10
CA SER A 287 3.46 -32.28 -14.55
C SER A 287 2.54 -31.61 -13.54
N ASN A 288 3.00 -30.52 -12.91
CA ASN A 288 2.30 -29.77 -11.89
C ASN A 288 1.82 -30.64 -10.72
N GLU A 289 2.66 -31.58 -10.32
CA GLU A 289 2.42 -32.44 -9.19
C GLU A 289 3.05 -31.84 -7.93
N ILE A 290 2.25 -31.68 -6.89
CA ILE A 290 2.71 -31.38 -5.54
C ILE A 290 2.89 -32.68 -4.76
N ILE A 291 3.77 -32.66 -3.76
CA ILE A 291 3.97 -33.79 -2.87
C ILE A 291 2.79 -33.89 -1.90
N GLU A 292 2.13 -35.04 -1.87
CA GLU A 292 1.14 -35.42 -0.87
C GLU A 292 1.72 -36.52 0.02
N PHE A 293 1.69 -36.30 1.33
CA PHE A 293 2.02 -37.31 2.33
C PHE A 293 0.75 -38.09 2.68
N ARG A 294 0.74 -39.38 2.36
CA ARG A 294 -0.38 -40.28 2.65
C ARG A 294 -0.36 -40.73 4.11
N LEU A 295 -1.48 -41.25 4.58
CA LEU A 295 -1.64 -41.72 5.97
C LEU A 295 -0.67 -42.85 6.36
N ASP A 296 -0.12 -43.58 5.38
CA ASP A 296 0.90 -44.62 5.57
C ASP A 296 2.33 -44.07 5.63
N GLY A 297 2.50 -42.75 5.54
CA GLY A 297 3.80 -42.06 5.53
C GLY A 297 4.50 -42.04 4.18
N SER A 298 3.91 -42.61 3.12
CA SER A 298 4.46 -42.52 1.77
C SER A 298 4.22 -41.13 1.15
N ALA A 299 5.18 -40.68 0.34
CA ALA A 299 5.05 -39.45 -0.45
C ALA A 299 4.65 -39.82 -1.89
N ALA A 300 3.67 -39.12 -2.46
CA ALA A 300 3.25 -39.28 -3.84
C ALA A 300 3.07 -37.93 -4.53
N GLY A 301 3.28 -37.89 -5.85
CA GLY A 301 2.90 -36.76 -6.68
C GLY A 301 1.39 -36.76 -6.84
N THR A 302 0.73 -35.64 -6.55
CA THR A 302 -0.68 -35.43 -6.84
C THR A 302 -0.85 -34.10 -7.54
N LEU A 303 -1.83 -33.99 -8.45
CA LEU A 303 -2.13 -32.72 -9.11
C LEU A 303 -2.47 -31.67 -8.06
N ASP A 304 -1.87 -30.48 -8.18
CA ASP A 304 -2.21 -29.38 -7.28
C ASP A 304 -3.72 -29.04 -7.41
N PRO A 305 -4.53 -29.26 -6.36
CA PRO A 305 -5.96 -28.99 -6.41
C PRO A 305 -6.26 -27.49 -6.55
N LYS A 306 -5.26 -26.63 -6.32
CA LYS A 306 -5.35 -25.19 -6.50
C LYS A 306 -4.83 -24.73 -7.86
N LYS A 307 -4.30 -25.59 -8.73
CA LYS A 307 -3.68 -25.17 -10.00
C LYS A 307 -4.58 -24.28 -10.84
N ALA A 308 -5.83 -24.68 -11.06
CA ALA A 308 -6.76 -23.89 -11.85
C ALA A 308 -6.97 -22.49 -11.26
N ARG A 309 -6.99 -22.37 -9.92
CA ARG A 309 -7.06 -21.10 -9.22
C ARG A 309 -5.76 -20.31 -9.31
N LEU A 310 -4.60 -20.97 -9.19
CA LEU A 310 -3.29 -20.35 -9.32
C LEU A 310 -3.03 -19.86 -10.75
N ASP A 311 -3.50 -20.57 -11.77
CA ASP A 311 -3.41 -20.19 -13.18
C ASP A 311 -4.27 -18.98 -13.52
N VAL A 312 -5.46 -18.93 -12.91
CA VAL A 312 -6.28 -17.72 -12.92
C VAL A 312 -5.49 -16.60 -12.25
N ILE A 313 -5.01 -16.77 -11.02
CA ILE A 313 -4.23 -15.75 -10.32
C ILE A 313 -3.00 -15.31 -11.12
N GLU A 314 -2.22 -16.22 -11.71
CA GLU A 314 -1.03 -15.91 -12.50
C GLU A 314 -1.36 -15.17 -13.80
N LYS A 315 -2.48 -15.50 -14.45
CA LYS A 315 -2.98 -14.72 -15.60
C LYS A 315 -3.42 -13.30 -15.22
N TRP A 316 -3.88 -13.10 -13.98
CA TRP A 316 -4.42 -11.81 -13.52
C TRP A 316 -3.42 -10.98 -12.69
N VAL A 317 -2.37 -11.59 -12.16
CA VAL A 317 -1.32 -10.93 -11.38
C VAL A 317 -0.20 -10.55 -12.34
N ASP A 318 -0.05 -9.25 -12.58
CA ASP A 318 1.15 -8.70 -13.19
C ASP A 318 2.26 -8.68 -12.12
N PRO A 319 3.31 -9.53 -12.21
CA PRO A 319 4.37 -9.57 -11.20
C PRO A 319 5.19 -8.28 -11.14
N LYS A 320 5.04 -7.38 -12.11
CA LYS A 320 5.65 -6.05 -12.11
C LYS A 320 4.80 -4.99 -11.40
N LYS A 321 3.52 -5.25 -11.13
CA LYS A 321 2.66 -4.31 -10.40
C LYS A 321 2.87 -4.48 -8.91
N GLU A 322 3.26 -3.40 -8.24
CA GLU A 322 3.32 -3.36 -6.78
C GLU A 322 1.94 -3.69 -6.15
N PRO A 323 1.91 -4.34 -4.97
CA PRO A 323 0.66 -4.60 -4.27
C PRO A 323 -0.04 -3.28 -3.88
N LEU A 324 -1.37 -3.29 -3.91
CA LEU A 324 -2.18 -2.21 -3.34
C LEU A 324 -2.12 -2.28 -1.81
N VAL A 325 -1.49 -1.30 -1.17
CA VAL A 325 -1.43 -1.20 0.29
C VAL A 325 -2.52 -0.26 0.78
N ILE A 326 -3.49 -0.83 1.50
CA ILE A 326 -4.68 -0.15 1.99
C ILE A 326 -4.51 0.12 3.48
N ASP A 327 -4.64 1.38 3.90
CA ASP A 327 -4.64 1.78 5.30
C ASP A 327 -5.97 1.42 5.98
N GLN A 328 -7.07 1.77 5.33
CA GLN A 328 -8.42 1.51 5.81
C GLN A 328 -9.35 1.10 4.67
N GLN A 329 -10.24 0.15 4.96
CA GLN A 329 -11.35 -0.19 4.07
C GLN A 329 -12.57 -0.63 4.87
N GLY A 330 -13.74 -0.44 4.30
CA GLY A 330 -14.97 -0.87 4.93
C GLY A 330 -16.20 -0.52 4.09
N SER A 331 -17.36 -0.63 4.73
CA SER A 331 -18.63 -0.24 4.13
C SER A 331 -19.61 0.28 5.17
N PHE A 332 -20.53 1.15 4.76
CA PHE A 332 -21.60 1.65 5.62
C PHE A 332 -22.83 2.07 4.79
N ALA A 333 -23.98 2.13 5.45
CA ALA A 333 -25.19 2.77 4.90
C ALA A 333 -25.23 4.26 5.29
N VAL A 334 -25.83 5.11 4.45
CA VAL A 334 -26.00 6.54 4.68
C VAL A 334 -27.32 7.05 4.09
N GLY A 335 -27.93 8.05 4.72
CA GLY A 335 -29.27 8.50 4.38
C GLY A 335 -30.36 7.46 4.66
N GLY A 336 -31.47 7.63 3.97
CA GLY A 336 -32.65 6.78 4.08
C GLY A 336 -33.67 7.27 5.09
N SER A 337 -34.75 6.52 5.21
CA SER A 337 -35.89 6.86 6.06
C SER A 337 -36.29 5.67 6.93
N VAL A 338 -37.06 5.96 7.97
CA VAL A 338 -37.62 4.96 8.88
C VAL A 338 -39.13 5.08 8.85
N ILE A 339 -39.81 4.03 8.39
CA ILE A 339 -41.26 3.91 8.54
C ILE A 339 -41.57 3.07 9.77
N SER A 340 -42.71 3.33 10.42
CA SER A 340 -43.12 2.62 11.63
C SER A 340 -44.60 2.30 11.64
N ASN A 341 -44.93 1.19 12.29
CA ASN A 341 -46.31 0.86 12.60
C ASN A 341 -46.72 1.57 13.91
N PRO A 342 -47.89 2.22 13.97
CA PRO A 342 -48.40 2.81 15.20
C PRO A 342 -48.50 1.78 16.34
N GLY A 343 -48.33 2.22 17.59
CA GLY A 343 -48.44 1.40 18.80
C GLY A 343 -47.09 0.94 19.36
N THR A 344 -47.10 -0.13 20.17
CA THR A 344 -45.92 -0.61 20.93
C THR A 344 -45.64 -2.07 20.62
N PHE A 345 -44.39 -2.38 20.27
CA PHE A 345 -43.96 -3.74 20.00
C PHE A 345 -44.01 -4.62 21.25
N ASN A 346 -44.70 -5.76 21.15
CA ASN A 346 -44.66 -6.79 22.18
C ASN A 346 -43.64 -7.89 21.80
N PRO A 347 -42.51 -8.04 22.53
CA PRO A 347 -41.47 -9.01 22.20
C PRO A 347 -41.89 -10.47 22.44
N ILE A 348 -42.94 -10.71 23.21
CA ILE A 348 -43.44 -12.07 23.52
C ILE A 348 -44.33 -12.58 22.39
N THR A 349 -45.33 -11.80 22.00
CA THR A 349 -46.27 -12.16 20.94
C THR A 349 -45.78 -11.75 19.54
N ARG A 350 -44.71 -10.96 19.46
CA ARG A 350 -44.05 -10.49 18.23
C ARG A 350 -45.02 -9.75 17.30
N THR A 351 -45.73 -8.78 17.87
CA THR A 351 -46.79 -8.06 17.15
C THR A 351 -46.23 -7.08 16.12
N PRO A 352 -47.05 -6.64 15.13
CA PRO A 352 -46.61 -5.67 14.15
C PRO A 352 -46.51 -4.23 14.69
N GLU A 353 -47.22 -3.86 15.76
CA GLU A 353 -47.22 -2.49 16.30
C GLU A 353 -45.85 -2.06 16.81
N GLY A 354 -45.51 -0.77 16.70
CA GLY A 354 -44.25 -0.20 17.17
C GLY A 354 -42.99 -0.71 16.44
N GLN A 355 -43.14 -1.61 15.47
CA GLN A 355 -42.05 -2.06 14.60
C GLN A 355 -41.59 -0.92 13.69
N THR A 356 -40.30 -0.92 13.37
CA THR A 356 -39.69 0.04 12.44
C THR A 356 -39.08 -0.68 11.24
N PHE A 357 -39.06 0.01 10.11
CA PHE A 357 -38.42 -0.46 8.89
C PHE A 357 -37.54 0.67 8.35
N HIS A 358 -36.22 0.46 8.42
CA HIS A 358 -35.22 1.36 7.87
C HIS A 358 -35.01 1.00 6.40
N GLY A 359 -35.15 1.95 5.49
CA GLY A 359 -34.99 1.73 4.06
C GLY A 359 -34.53 2.97 3.32
N ASP A 360 -34.39 2.87 2.00
CA ASP A 360 -34.02 3.98 1.10
C ASP A 360 -32.66 4.64 1.40
N HIS A 361 -31.76 3.96 2.13
CA HIS A 361 -30.38 4.38 2.33
C HIS A 361 -29.54 4.08 1.08
N ALA A 362 -28.45 4.82 0.89
CA ALA A 362 -27.36 4.42 -0.01
C ALA A 362 -26.44 3.43 0.71
N TYR A 363 -25.77 2.55 -0.04
CA TYR A 363 -24.72 1.66 0.45
C TYR A 363 -23.37 2.09 -0.12
N ILE A 364 -22.39 2.29 0.76
CA ILE A 364 -21.08 2.83 0.42
C ILE A 364 -20.01 1.81 0.76
N THR A 365 -19.13 1.51 -0.19
CA THR A 365 -17.85 0.83 0.07
C THR A 365 -16.72 1.82 -0.09
N TYR A 366 -15.71 1.77 0.78
CA TYR A 366 -14.57 2.68 0.68
C TYR A 366 -13.23 1.99 0.90
N GLN A 367 -12.20 2.54 0.27
CA GLN A 367 -10.80 2.16 0.44
C GLN A 367 -9.94 3.42 0.51
N ILE A 368 -9.01 3.46 1.48
CA ILE A 368 -8.08 4.57 1.74
C ILE A 368 -6.66 4.01 1.63
N PRO A 369 -5.82 4.52 0.72
CA PRO A 369 -4.43 4.07 0.59
C PRO A 369 -3.55 4.72 1.67
N VAL A 370 -2.42 4.09 2.01
CA VAL A 370 -1.47 4.57 3.05
C VAL A 370 -0.98 6.01 2.81
N LYS A 371 -0.90 6.44 1.56
CA LYS A 371 -0.55 7.81 1.17
C LYS A 371 -1.71 8.44 0.41
N SER A 372 -2.79 8.73 1.12
CA SER A 372 -3.99 9.33 0.54
C SER A 372 -3.84 10.82 0.25
N ARG A 373 -4.26 11.24 -0.95
CA ARG A 373 -4.54 12.63 -1.30
C ARG A 373 -5.67 13.18 -0.44
N LYS A 374 -5.77 14.50 -0.34
CA LYS A 374 -6.71 15.15 0.60
C LYS A 374 -8.17 14.96 0.26
N LEU A 375 -8.52 15.00 -1.02
CA LEU A 375 -9.89 14.89 -1.48
C LEU A 375 -10.17 13.44 -1.95
N PRO A 376 -11.16 12.74 -1.38
CA PRO A 376 -11.62 11.47 -1.89
C PRO A 376 -12.35 11.63 -3.22
N LEU A 377 -12.31 10.57 -4.04
CA LEU A 377 -13.16 10.40 -5.20
C LEU A 377 -14.39 9.58 -4.81
N VAL A 378 -15.57 10.13 -5.10
CA VAL A 378 -16.86 9.53 -4.77
C VAL A 378 -17.55 9.15 -6.07
N PHE A 379 -17.60 7.86 -6.39
CA PHE A 379 -18.08 7.36 -7.68
C PHE A 379 -19.54 6.92 -7.63
N TRP A 380 -20.33 7.41 -8.57
CA TRP A 380 -21.78 7.23 -8.63
C TRP A 380 -22.22 6.69 -9.99
N HIS A 381 -22.66 5.43 -10.02
CA HIS A 381 -23.12 4.74 -11.22
C HIS A 381 -24.40 5.32 -11.86
N GLY A 382 -24.71 4.88 -13.09
CA GLY A 382 -25.92 5.24 -13.83
C GLY A 382 -27.15 4.34 -13.60
N ILE A 383 -28.13 4.45 -14.51
CA ILE A 383 -29.35 3.63 -14.50
C ILE A 383 -29.04 2.16 -14.79
N GLY A 384 -29.78 1.24 -14.17
CA GLY A 384 -29.61 -0.21 -14.38
C GLY A 384 -28.28 -0.79 -13.88
N GLN A 385 -27.42 0.02 -13.27
CA GLN A 385 -26.09 -0.37 -12.79
C GLN A 385 -25.99 -0.20 -11.27
N PHE A 386 -24.85 -0.60 -10.69
CA PHE A 386 -24.46 -0.35 -9.30
C PHE A 386 -22.94 -0.11 -9.18
N SER A 387 -22.35 -0.20 -7.98
CA SER A 387 -20.91 0.06 -7.74
C SER A 387 -19.98 -0.66 -8.73
N LYS A 388 -20.36 -1.87 -9.19
CA LYS A 388 -19.65 -2.69 -10.19
C LYS A 388 -19.25 -1.96 -11.48
N THR A 389 -19.93 -0.85 -11.79
CA THR A 389 -19.56 0.12 -12.83
C THR A 389 -18.08 0.54 -12.76
N TRP A 390 -17.55 0.70 -11.55
CA TRP A 390 -16.23 1.29 -11.30
C TRP A 390 -15.19 0.25 -10.84
N GLU A 391 -15.63 -0.97 -10.55
CA GLU A 391 -14.81 -2.08 -10.07
C GLU A 391 -14.09 -2.76 -11.25
N THR A 392 -13.71 -4.03 -11.14
CA THR A 392 -13.11 -4.81 -12.24
C THR A 392 -13.95 -4.70 -13.53
N THR A 393 -13.33 -4.43 -14.67
CA THR A 393 -14.00 -4.36 -15.98
C THR A 393 -14.63 -5.71 -16.40
N PRO A 394 -15.57 -5.75 -17.36
CA PRO A 394 -16.21 -7.00 -17.78
C PRO A 394 -15.24 -8.06 -18.30
N ASP A 395 -14.13 -7.63 -18.91
CA ASP A 395 -13.03 -8.49 -19.37
C ASP A 395 -11.94 -8.71 -18.31
N GLY A 396 -12.19 -8.29 -17.07
CA GLY A 396 -11.38 -8.63 -15.89
C GLY A 396 -10.18 -7.72 -15.59
N ARG A 397 -9.92 -6.69 -16.41
CA ARG A 397 -8.92 -5.64 -16.10
C ARG A 397 -9.34 -4.78 -14.90
N GLU A 398 -8.39 -4.02 -14.34
CA GLU A 398 -8.66 -3.04 -13.30
C GLU A 398 -9.58 -1.92 -13.83
N GLY A 399 -10.64 -1.59 -13.07
CA GLY A 399 -11.40 -0.36 -13.27
C GLY A 399 -10.95 0.76 -12.34
N PHE A 400 -11.72 1.84 -12.36
CA PHE A 400 -11.37 3.11 -11.71
C PHE A 400 -11.20 3.00 -10.19
N GLN A 401 -11.89 2.05 -9.52
CA GLN A 401 -11.66 1.78 -8.11
C GLN A 401 -10.18 1.51 -7.82
N ASN A 402 -9.59 0.55 -8.51
CA ASN A 402 -8.20 0.14 -8.28
C ASN A 402 -7.22 1.16 -8.88
N ILE A 403 -7.52 1.68 -10.08
CA ILE A 403 -6.65 2.63 -10.77
C ILE A 403 -6.45 3.89 -9.91
N PHE A 404 -7.53 4.49 -9.37
CA PHE A 404 -7.40 5.69 -8.56
C PHE A 404 -6.89 5.44 -7.13
N LEU A 405 -7.16 4.25 -6.57
CA LEU A 405 -6.54 3.83 -5.32
C LEU A 405 -5.01 3.75 -5.45
N ARG A 406 -4.50 3.18 -6.56
CA ARG A 406 -3.06 3.17 -6.89
C ARG A 406 -2.50 4.57 -7.11
N ARG A 407 -3.31 5.50 -7.63
CA ARG A 407 -2.94 6.92 -7.81
C ARG A 407 -3.03 7.72 -6.51
N GLY A 408 -3.28 7.08 -5.37
CA GLY A 408 -3.27 7.68 -4.04
C GLY A 408 -4.57 8.36 -3.65
N PHE A 409 -5.69 8.14 -4.35
CA PHE A 409 -6.98 8.68 -3.92
C PHE A 409 -7.67 7.72 -2.95
N SER A 410 -8.30 8.26 -1.92
CA SER A 410 -9.36 7.55 -1.22
C SER A 410 -10.55 7.40 -2.16
N VAL A 411 -11.10 6.20 -2.26
CA VAL A 411 -12.18 5.87 -3.19
C VAL A 411 -13.42 5.44 -2.41
N TYR A 412 -14.55 6.06 -2.72
CA TYR A 412 -15.88 5.72 -2.21
C TYR A 412 -16.77 5.33 -3.38
N LEU A 413 -17.28 4.10 -3.41
CA LEU A 413 -18.25 3.67 -4.42
C LEU A 413 -19.65 3.74 -3.82
N ILE A 414 -20.52 4.50 -4.49
CA ILE A 414 -21.94 4.59 -4.15
C ILE A 414 -22.68 3.44 -4.82
N THR A 415 -23.50 2.72 -4.06
CA THR A 415 -24.71 2.08 -4.56
C THR A 415 -25.90 2.89 -4.06
N GLN A 416 -26.60 3.56 -4.98
CA GLN A 416 -27.63 4.54 -4.62
C GLN A 416 -28.87 3.86 -3.99
N PRO A 417 -29.74 4.62 -3.30
CA PRO A 417 -30.99 4.08 -2.75
C PRO A 417 -31.78 3.26 -3.77
N ARG A 418 -32.35 2.14 -3.29
CA ARG A 418 -33.20 1.23 -4.06
C ARG A 418 -32.46 0.46 -5.17
N ARG A 419 -31.14 0.30 -5.06
CA ARG A 419 -30.31 -0.43 -6.03
C ARG A 419 -29.39 -1.44 -5.34
N GLY A 420 -29.17 -2.62 -5.93
CA GLY A 420 -28.16 -3.59 -5.46
C GLY A 420 -28.16 -3.80 -3.94
N ASN A 421 -27.01 -3.57 -3.29
CA ASN A 421 -26.85 -3.67 -1.84
C ASN A 421 -27.70 -2.68 -1.03
N ALA A 422 -28.15 -1.59 -1.65
CA ALA A 422 -29.09 -0.60 -1.11
C ALA A 422 -30.56 -0.92 -1.49
N GLY A 423 -30.87 -2.20 -1.74
CA GLY A 423 -32.17 -2.66 -2.22
C GLY A 423 -33.32 -2.62 -1.21
N ARG A 424 -33.06 -2.26 0.06
CA ARG A 424 -34.09 -2.20 1.09
C ARG A 424 -34.94 -0.94 0.94
N SER A 425 -35.94 -0.99 0.05
CA SER A 425 -36.82 0.15 -0.23
C SER A 425 -37.97 0.29 0.77
N THR A 426 -38.40 1.53 1.03
CA THR A 426 -39.63 1.80 1.79
C THR A 426 -40.90 1.82 0.94
N VAL A 427 -40.77 1.71 -0.39
CA VAL A 427 -41.90 1.63 -1.31
C VAL A 427 -42.03 0.24 -1.90
N LEU A 428 -43.27 -0.15 -2.23
CA LEU A 428 -43.55 -1.42 -2.89
C LEU A 428 -43.00 -1.40 -4.32
N ALA A 429 -42.41 -2.51 -4.75
CA ALA A 429 -41.89 -2.69 -6.09
C ALA A 429 -42.21 -4.10 -6.61
N THR A 430 -42.49 -4.20 -7.91
CA THR A 430 -42.58 -5.47 -8.63
C THR A 430 -41.46 -5.50 -9.67
N ILE A 431 -40.59 -6.51 -9.60
CA ILE A 431 -39.47 -6.67 -10.52
C ILE A 431 -39.83 -7.75 -11.53
N ASN A 432 -39.93 -7.36 -12.80
CA ASN A 432 -40.15 -8.29 -13.89
C ASN A 432 -38.82 -8.50 -14.65
N PRO A 433 -38.38 -9.73 -14.87
CA PRO A 433 -37.27 -9.98 -15.79
C PRO A 433 -37.72 -9.63 -17.21
N THR A 434 -37.07 -8.65 -17.82
CA THR A 434 -37.34 -8.21 -19.19
C THR A 434 -36.16 -8.60 -20.08
N PRO A 435 -36.36 -9.38 -21.16
CA PRO A 435 -35.31 -9.63 -22.15
C PRO A 435 -35.06 -8.39 -23.04
N ASP A 436 -34.26 -7.43 -22.54
CA ASP A 436 -33.99 -6.14 -23.18
C ASP A 436 -32.49 -5.87 -23.44
N GLU A 437 -31.62 -6.86 -23.27
CA GLU A 437 -30.16 -6.72 -23.37
C GLU A 437 -29.67 -6.14 -24.71
N GLN A 438 -30.35 -6.46 -25.83
CA GLN A 438 -30.01 -5.93 -27.15
C GLN A 438 -30.29 -4.43 -27.30
N GLU A 439 -31.29 -3.92 -26.58
CA GLU A 439 -31.57 -2.48 -26.51
C GLU A 439 -30.43 -1.77 -25.75
N TRP A 440 -29.98 -2.35 -24.64
CA TRP A 440 -28.86 -1.84 -23.86
C TRP A 440 -27.54 -1.90 -24.61
N PHE A 441 -27.30 -2.95 -25.41
CA PHE A 441 -26.12 -3.05 -26.29
C PHE A 441 -26.00 -1.84 -27.22
N SER A 442 -27.11 -1.46 -27.86
CA SER A 442 -27.16 -0.32 -28.78
C SER A 442 -27.12 1.01 -28.04
N THR A 443 -27.85 1.12 -26.92
CA THR A 443 -27.88 2.32 -26.06
C THR A 443 -26.51 2.61 -25.47
N PHE A 444 -25.72 1.60 -25.12
CA PHE A 444 -24.37 1.78 -24.59
C PHE A 444 -23.30 1.92 -25.67
N ARG A 445 -23.72 1.95 -26.94
CA ARG A 445 -22.88 2.18 -28.12
C ARG A 445 -21.74 1.16 -28.24
N LEU A 446 -22.02 -0.10 -27.92
CA LEU A 446 -21.12 -1.23 -28.25
C LEU A 446 -21.14 -1.53 -29.75
N GLY A 447 -22.27 -1.27 -30.38
CA GLY A 447 -22.52 -1.51 -31.80
C GLY A 447 -24.01 -1.38 -32.13
N VAL A 448 -24.42 -1.95 -33.26
CA VAL A 448 -25.82 -2.17 -33.61
C VAL A 448 -26.06 -3.66 -33.62
N TRP A 449 -26.81 -4.16 -32.63
CA TRP A 449 -26.96 -5.61 -32.43
C TRP A 449 -27.30 -6.36 -33.73
N PRO A 450 -26.61 -7.48 -34.04
CA PRO A 450 -25.63 -8.18 -33.20
C PRO A 450 -24.17 -7.71 -33.35
N ASP A 451 -23.93 -6.73 -34.22
CA ASP A 451 -22.59 -6.36 -34.65
C ASP A 451 -21.99 -5.25 -33.78
N PHE A 452 -20.75 -5.47 -33.30
CA PHE A 452 -19.96 -4.43 -32.65
C PHE A 452 -19.51 -3.37 -33.65
N PHE A 453 -19.37 -2.12 -33.21
CA PHE A 453 -18.74 -1.10 -34.05
C PHE A 453 -17.29 -1.45 -34.37
N GLU A 454 -16.85 -1.09 -35.58
CA GLU A 454 -15.44 -1.16 -35.92
C GLU A 454 -14.64 -0.19 -35.04
N GLY A 455 -13.55 -0.67 -34.44
CA GLY A 455 -12.72 0.14 -33.53
C GLY A 455 -13.28 0.37 -32.13
N VAL A 456 -14.43 -0.22 -31.74
CA VAL A 456 -14.95 -0.09 -30.37
C VAL A 456 -13.94 -0.57 -29.33
N GLN A 457 -13.77 0.21 -28.27
CA GLN A 457 -12.88 -0.06 -27.13
C GLN A 457 -13.54 -1.01 -26.12
N PHE A 458 -14.12 -2.11 -26.60
CA PHE A 458 -14.77 -3.12 -25.77
C PHE A 458 -14.31 -4.51 -26.19
N ASP A 459 -14.04 -5.41 -25.23
CA ASP A 459 -13.70 -6.81 -25.54
C ASP A 459 -14.92 -7.52 -26.15
N ARG A 460 -14.75 -8.00 -27.38
CA ARG A 460 -15.81 -8.62 -28.19
C ARG A 460 -16.03 -10.10 -27.85
N SER A 461 -15.35 -10.62 -26.82
CA SER A 461 -15.54 -11.99 -26.35
C SER A 461 -16.95 -12.20 -25.78
N GLU A 462 -17.50 -13.41 -25.97
CA GLU A 462 -18.80 -13.79 -25.41
C GLU A 462 -18.80 -13.68 -23.87
N GLU A 463 -17.67 -14.00 -23.22
CA GLU A 463 -17.56 -13.91 -21.77
C GLU A 463 -17.59 -12.46 -21.27
N ALA A 464 -16.88 -11.53 -21.93
CA ALA A 464 -16.93 -10.12 -21.55
C ALA A 464 -18.35 -9.55 -21.68
N LEU A 465 -19.06 -9.90 -22.76
CA LEU A 465 -20.46 -9.50 -22.95
C LEU A 465 -21.39 -10.14 -21.89
N ASN A 466 -21.19 -11.42 -21.57
CA ASN A 466 -21.89 -12.11 -20.49
C ASN A 466 -21.67 -11.41 -19.12
N GLN A 467 -20.44 -11.02 -18.79
CA GLN A 467 -20.15 -10.27 -17.56
C GLN A 467 -20.79 -8.87 -17.58
N PHE A 468 -20.81 -8.21 -18.74
CA PHE A 468 -21.38 -6.88 -18.89
C PHE A 468 -22.89 -6.83 -18.67
N PHE A 469 -23.64 -7.84 -19.12
CA PHE A 469 -25.06 -7.92 -18.77
C PHE A 469 -25.30 -8.34 -17.31
N ARG A 470 -24.44 -9.19 -16.74
CA ARG A 470 -24.55 -9.61 -15.32
C ARG A 470 -24.26 -8.52 -14.30
N GLN A 471 -23.59 -7.42 -14.68
CA GLN A 471 -23.45 -6.25 -13.80
C GLN A 471 -24.68 -5.35 -13.79
N MET A 472 -25.71 -5.64 -14.60
CA MET A 472 -26.97 -4.91 -14.55
C MET A 472 -27.80 -5.35 -13.34
N THR A 473 -28.48 -4.40 -12.70
CA THR A 473 -29.34 -4.69 -11.54
C THR A 473 -30.57 -3.77 -11.53
N PRO A 474 -31.76 -4.29 -11.20
CA PRO A 474 -33.00 -3.53 -11.28
C PRO A 474 -33.10 -2.46 -10.18
N ASN A 475 -34.00 -1.50 -10.39
CA ASN A 475 -34.40 -0.56 -9.34
C ASN A 475 -35.54 -1.15 -8.52
N ILE A 476 -35.42 -1.14 -7.19
CA ILE A 476 -36.42 -1.65 -6.26
C ILE A 476 -37.32 -0.50 -5.80
N GLY A 477 -38.23 -0.09 -6.68
CA GLY A 477 -39.17 1.02 -6.46
C GLY A 477 -39.06 2.08 -7.55
N GLY A 478 -39.86 3.14 -7.45
CA GLY A 478 -39.72 4.30 -8.34
C GLY A 478 -38.43 5.07 -8.08
N PHE A 479 -37.96 5.82 -9.07
CA PHE A 479 -36.96 6.85 -8.84
C PHE A 479 -37.57 7.99 -8.03
N ASP A 480 -36.84 8.44 -7.01
CA ASP A 480 -37.22 9.57 -6.20
C ASP A 480 -35.98 10.44 -6.02
N THR A 481 -35.98 11.59 -6.70
CA THR A 481 -34.85 12.51 -6.74
C THR A 481 -34.44 12.94 -5.34
N GLN A 482 -35.39 13.28 -4.46
CA GLN A 482 -35.10 13.78 -3.13
C GLN A 482 -34.51 12.70 -2.23
N VAL A 483 -35.04 11.47 -2.28
CA VAL A 483 -34.47 10.33 -1.54
C VAL A 483 -33.04 10.07 -1.99
N ILE A 484 -32.79 10.13 -3.29
CA ILE A 484 -31.50 9.82 -3.88
C ILE A 484 -30.47 10.92 -3.55
N THR A 485 -30.77 12.18 -3.83
CA THR A 485 -29.82 13.29 -3.65
C THR A 485 -29.55 13.59 -2.18
N SER A 486 -30.54 13.43 -1.30
CA SER A 486 -30.36 13.63 0.15
C SER A 486 -29.41 12.60 0.76
N ALA A 487 -29.53 11.32 0.40
CA ALA A 487 -28.61 10.28 0.87
C ALA A 487 -27.16 10.53 0.45
N ILE A 488 -26.93 11.05 -0.77
CA ILE A 488 -25.58 11.40 -1.23
C ILE A 488 -25.10 12.71 -0.61
N SER A 489 -25.98 13.68 -0.36
CA SER A 489 -25.64 14.86 0.44
C SER A 489 -25.15 14.47 1.84
N GLU A 490 -25.87 13.59 2.53
CA GLU A 490 -25.46 13.08 3.85
C GLU A 490 -24.14 12.31 3.82
N LEU A 491 -23.80 11.65 2.70
CA LEU A 491 -22.48 11.07 2.51
C LEU A 491 -21.39 12.15 2.58
N PHE A 492 -21.58 13.25 1.85
CA PHE A 492 -20.64 14.37 1.84
C PHE A 492 -20.57 15.09 3.20
N ASP A 493 -21.66 15.14 3.97
CA ASP A 493 -21.62 15.63 5.35
C ASP A 493 -20.78 14.71 6.26
N LYS A 494 -20.83 13.39 6.01
CA LYS A 494 -20.09 12.40 6.79
C LYS A 494 -18.60 12.36 6.46
N ILE A 495 -18.23 12.44 5.18
CA ILE A 495 -16.83 12.29 4.73
C ILE A 495 -16.12 13.64 4.55
N GLY A 496 -16.87 14.73 4.57
CA GLY A 496 -16.36 16.08 4.31
C GLY A 496 -16.15 16.34 2.81
N ASN A 497 -15.20 17.22 2.53
CA ASN A 497 -14.92 17.67 1.16
C ASN A 497 -14.50 16.52 0.25
N GLY A 498 -15.07 16.42 -0.94
CA GLY A 498 -14.70 15.40 -1.92
C GLY A 498 -15.04 15.77 -3.36
N ILE A 499 -14.69 14.89 -4.29
CA ILE A 499 -14.89 15.06 -5.72
C ILE A 499 -15.92 14.04 -6.17
N LEU A 500 -17.02 14.51 -6.75
CA LEU A 500 -18.09 13.65 -7.19
C LEU A 500 -17.84 13.20 -8.63
N VAL A 501 -17.80 11.89 -8.84
CA VAL A 501 -17.62 11.28 -10.16
C VAL A 501 -18.93 10.59 -10.54
N THR A 502 -19.59 11.05 -11.60
CA THR A 502 -20.92 10.57 -12.00
C THR A 502 -20.90 9.91 -13.36
N HIS A 503 -21.91 9.09 -13.62
CA HIS A 503 -22.11 8.43 -14.91
C HIS A 503 -23.59 8.45 -15.30
N SER A 504 -23.88 8.85 -16.54
CA SER A 504 -25.22 8.72 -17.11
C SER A 504 -26.28 9.41 -16.26
N HIS A 505 -27.27 8.67 -15.76
CA HIS A 505 -28.38 9.22 -15.00
C HIS A 505 -27.95 9.95 -13.71
N SER A 506 -26.85 9.52 -13.06
CA SER A 506 -26.35 10.23 -11.88
C SER A 506 -25.72 11.58 -12.18
N GLY A 507 -25.52 11.92 -13.47
CA GLY A 507 -25.10 13.26 -13.87
C GLY A 507 -26.05 14.33 -13.36
N GLY A 508 -27.35 14.22 -13.70
CA GLY A 508 -28.41 15.12 -13.24
C GLY A 508 -28.48 15.23 -11.72
N PHE A 509 -28.47 14.09 -11.02
CA PHE A 509 -28.48 14.06 -9.55
C PHE A 509 -27.21 14.68 -8.95
N GLY A 510 -26.06 14.57 -9.61
CA GLY A 510 -24.82 15.19 -9.17
C GLY A 510 -24.88 16.72 -9.17
N TRP A 511 -25.55 17.34 -10.15
CA TRP A 511 -25.76 18.79 -10.16
C TRP A 511 -26.59 19.23 -8.96
N LEU A 512 -27.70 18.53 -8.69
CA LEU A 512 -28.58 18.82 -7.56
C LEU A 512 -27.88 18.60 -6.22
N THR A 513 -27.12 17.51 -6.06
CA THR A 513 -26.34 17.27 -4.84
C THR A 513 -25.28 18.37 -4.61
N ALA A 514 -24.65 18.90 -5.66
CA ALA A 514 -23.69 19.99 -5.51
C ALA A 514 -24.34 21.36 -5.22
N ILE A 515 -25.58 21.59 -5.68
CA ILE A 515 -26.39 22.73 -5.27
C ILE A 515 -26.73 22.66 -3.77
N ASP A 516 -27.05 21.46 -3.29
CA ASP A 516 -27.49 21.25 -1.91
C ASP A 516 -26.33 21.14 -0.91
N ASN A 517 -25.17 20.66 -1.36
CA ASN A 517 -24.05 20.36 -0.47
C ASN A 517 -22.72 21.01 -0.90
N PRO A 518 -22.21 22.00 -0.13
CA PRO A 518 -20.97 22.70 -0.45
C PRO A 518 -19.71 21.85 -0.26
N ASN A 519 -19.80 20.65 0.31
CA ASN A 519 -18.66 19.73 0.45
C ASN A 519 -18.29 19.06 -0.89
N VAL A 520 -19.16 19.11 -1.91
CA VAL A 520 -18.78 18.75 -3.28
C VAL A 520 -17.85 19.83 -3.83
N LYS A 521 -16.58 19.50 -4.10
CA LYS A 521 -15.56 20.46 -4.55
C LYS A 521 -15.31 20.49 -6.04
N ALA A 522 -15.73 19.45 -6.74
CA ALA A 522 -15.62 19.32 -8.18
C ALA A 522 -16.52 18.19 -8.66
N ILE A 523 -16.88 18.21 -9.95
CA ILE A 523 -17.62 17.12 -10.59
C ILE A 523 -16.89 16.65 -11.84
N VAL A 524 -16.71 15.33 -11.94
CA VAL A 524 -16.30 14.64 -13.17
C VAL A 524 -17.47 13.79 -13.65
N SER A 525 -18.09 14.12 -14.77
CA SER A 525 -19.26 13.40 -15.27
C SER A 525 -18.96 12.69 -16.58
N TYR A 526 -19.19 11.38 -16.61
CA TYR A 526 -19.11 10.59 -17.83
C TYR A 526 -20.51 10.43 -18.41
N GLU A 527 -20.70 10.94 -19.64
CA GLU A 527 -21.92 10.78 -20.43
C GLU A 527 -23.22 11.13 -19.68
N PRO A 528 -23.35 12.30 -19.04
CA PRO A 528 -24.56 12.66 -18.31
C PRO A 528 -25.81 12.54 -19.21
N GLY A 529 -26.80 11.79 -18.70
CA GLY A 529 -27.92 11.30 -19.50
C GLY A 529 -29.14 12.21 -19.53
N SER A 530 -29.33 13.06 -18.51
CA SER A 530 -30.49 13.94 -18.34
C SER A 530 -30.31 14.82 -17.10
N GLY A 531 -31.30 15.66 -16.81
CA GLY A 531 -31.37 16.45 -15.58
C GLY A 531 -30.42 17.64 -15.56
N PHE A 532 -30.03 18.16 -16.73
CA PHE A 532 -29.31 19.43 -16.81
C PHE A 532 -30.20 20.54 -16.26
N VAL A 533 -29.62 21.39 -15.41
CA VAL A 533 -30.34 22.47 -14.73
C VAL A 533 -29.88 23.83 -15.25
N PHE A 534 -30.82 24.67 -15.67
CA PHE A 534 -30.57 26.04 -16.15
C PHE A 534 -31.23 27.04 -15.18
N PRO A 535 -30.76 28.31 -15.12
CA PRO A 535 -31.50 29.29 -14.36
C PRO A 535 -32.88 29.48 -15.01
N GLU A 536 -33.92 29.63 -14.18
CA GLU A 536 -35.27 29.95 -14.64
C GLU A 536 -35.25 31.09 -15.67
N GLY A 537 -35.87 30.87 -16.83
CA GLY A 537 -35.89 31.81 -17.95
C GLY A 537 -34.79 31.61 -19.01
N GLU A 538 -33.76 30.79 -18.75
CA GLU A 538 -32.75 30.38 -19.76
C GLU A 538 -32.75 28.87 -20.05
N VAL A 539 -33.81 28.16 -19.65
CA VAL A 539 -34.02 26.75 -20.03
C VAL A 539 -34.16 26.69 -21.56
N PRO A 540 -33.30 25.94 -22.28
CA PRO A 540 -33.37 25.85 -23.73
C PRO A 540 -34.61 25.08 -24.18
N ASP A 541 -35.04 25.33 -25.43
CA ASP A 541 -36.10 24.54 -26.06
C ASP A 541 -35.72 23.03 -26.08
N PRO A 542 -36.70 22.12 -25.96
CA PRO A 542 -36.44 20.69 -26.02
C PRO A 542 -35.70 20.29 -27.29
N ILE A 543 -34.63 19.50 -27.17
CA ILE A 543 -33.82 19.06 -28.31
C ILE A 543 -34.46 17.80 -28.91
N PRO A 544 -34.94 17.82 -30.17
CA PRO A 544 -35.56 16.65 -30.78
C PRO A 544 -34.61 15.47 -30.92
N GLY A 545 -35.10 14.29 -30.57
CA GLY A 545 -34.39 13.02 -30.75
C GLY A 545 -35.35 11.90 -31.13
N SER A 546 -34.80 10.80 -31.63
CA SER A 546 -35.58 9.69 -32.19
C SER A 546 -36.36 8.89 -31.15
N SER A 547 -36.05 9.03 -29.86
CA SER A 547 -36.81 8.48 -28.73
C SER A 547 -37.68 9.52 -28.01
N GLY A 548 -37.87 10.71 -28.60
CA GLY A 548 -38.48 11.87 -27.96
C GLY A 548 -37.48 12.98 -27.66
N ALA A 549 -38.00 14.17 -27.36
CA ALA A 549 -37.17 15.34 -27.12
C ALA A 549 -36.51 15.30 -25.73
N LEU A 550 -35.22 15.65 -25.65
CA LEU A 550 -34.51 15.82 -24.39
C LEU A 550 -34.84 17.22 -23.83
N THR A 551 -35.34 17.25 -22.60
CA THR A 551 -35.64 18.48 -21.86
C THR A 551 -34.58 18.74 -20.78
N ALA A 552 -34.57 19.98 -20.29
CA ALA A 552 -33.77 20.41 -19.14
C ALA A 552 -34.70 21.06 -18.10
N ASP A 553 -34.24 21.11 -16.86
CA ASP A 553 -35.02 21.63 -15.73
C ASP A 553 -34.57 23.06 -15.38
N GLY A 554 -35.50 23.87 -14.88
CA GLY A 554 -35.22 25.20 -14.35
C GLY A 554 -34.93 25.14 -12.85
N VAL A 555 -33.92 25.89 -12.39
CA VAL A 555 -33.65 26.13 -10.97
C VAL A 555 -33.52 27.61 -10.68
N SER A 556 -33.66 28.00 -9.42
CA SER A 556 -33.48 29.39 -9.00
C SER A 556 -32.08 29.91 -9.42
N MET A 557 -31.96 31.20 -9.72
CA MET A 557 -30.66 31.79 -10.04
C MET A 557 -29.67 31.61 -8.89
N GLU A 558 -30.12 31.68 -7.64
CA GLU A 558 -29.28 31.46 -6.46
C GLU A 558 -28.65 30.06 -6.47
N ASP A 559 -29.47 29.03 -6.73
CA ASP A 559 -29.01 27.65 -6.81
C ASP A 559 -28.11 27.42 -8.02
N PHE A 560 -28.50 27.94 -9.19
CA PHE A 560 -27.69 27.84 -10.40
C PHE A 560 -26.28 28.42 -10.19
N MET A 561 -26.17 29.57 -9.51
CA MET A 561 -24.89 30.22 -9.23
C MET A 561 -23.95 29.37 -8.38
N LYS A 562 -24.44 28.39 -7.60
CA LYS A 562 -23.58 27.47 -6.83
C LYS A 562 -22.74 26.57 -7.75
N LEU A 563 -23.28 26.16 -8.90
CA LEU A 563 -22.56 25.36 -9.90
C LEU A 563 -21.40 26.12 -10.54
N THR A 564 -21.44 27.46 -10.53
CA THR A 564 -20.32 28.30 -11.00
C THR A 564 -19.12 28.31 -10.06
N LYS A 565 -19.25 27.76 -8.83
CA LYS A 565 -18.22 27.85 -7.79
C LYS A 565 -17.30 26.65 -7.71
N ILE A 566 -17.57 25.62 -8.49
CA ILE A 566 -16.77 24.40 -8.55
C ILE A 566 -16.35 24.11 -9.99
N PRO A 567 -15.14 23.56 -10.22
CA PRO A 567 -14.75 23.09 -11.54
C PRO A 567 -15.55 21.82 -11.90
N ILE A 568 -16.00 21.74 -13.15
CA ILE A 568 -16.77 20.62 -13.68
C ILE A 568 -16.17 20.19 -15.02
N ILE A 569 -15.98 18.88 -15.21
CA ILE A 569 -15.63 18.31 -16.51
C ILE A 569 -16.62 17.22 -16.90
N ILE A 570 -17.02 17.23 -18.17
CA ILE A 570 -17.92 16.26 -18.76
C ILE A 570 -17.21 15.56 -19.91
N TYR A 571 -17.26 14.23 -19.93
CA TYR A 571 -16.70 13.41 -21.01
C TYR A 571 -17.81 12.71 -21.78
N TYR A 572 -17.76 12.78 -23.10
CA TYR A 572 -18.52 11.93 -24.02
C TYR A 572 -17.57 11.14 -24.92
N GLY A 573 -17.82 9.85 -25.09
CA GLY A 573 -17.13 8.92 -25.96
C GLY A 573 -17.47 9.08 -27.44
N ASP A 574 -17.30 8.00 -28.19
CA ASP A 574 -17.41 7.96 -29.64
C ASP A 574 -18.78 7.42 -30.09
N PHE A 575 -18.95 7.29 -31.40
CA PHE A 575 -20.15 6.77 -32.08
C PHE A 575 -21.42 7.60 -31.82
N ILE A 576 -21.26 8.87 -31.47
CA ILE A 576 -22.36 9.83 -31.35
C ILE A 576 -22.60 10.46 -32.74
N PRO A 577 -23.81 10.36 -33.30
CA PRO A 577 -24.06 10.80 -34.66
C PRO A 577 -24.12 12.33 -34.73
N GLU A 578 -23.59 12.91 -35.81
CA GLU A 578 -23.63 14.37 -36.03
C GLU A 578 -25.04 14.89 -36.33
N LYS A 579 -25.90 14.03 -36.88
CA LYS A 579 -27.27 14.34 -37.29
C LYS A 579 -28.23 13.35 -36.67
N GLN A 580 -29.50 13.72 -36.63
CA GLN A 580 -30.53 12.81 -36.18
C GLN A 580 -30.57 11.54 -37.05
N ILE A 581 -30.59 10.38 -36.39
CA ILE A 581 -30.74 9.07 -37.03
C ILE A 581 -31.90 8.29 -36.41
N GLU A 582 -32.48 7.34 -37.13
CA GLU A 582 -33.65 6.60 -36.65
C GLU A 582 -33.39 5.74 -35.41
N ASN A 583 -32.15 5.27 -35.19
CA ASN A 583 -31.81 4.44 -34.05
C ASN A 583 -31.89 5.26 -32.73
N PRO A 584 -32.88 4.99 -31.86
CA PRO A 584 -33.10 5.80 -30.66
C PRO A 584 -31.98 5.65 -29.62
N GLY A 585 -31.37 4.47 -29.50
CA GLY A 585 -30.31 4.20 -28.52
C GLY A 585 -29.02 4.99 -28.80
N ILE A 586 -28.75 5.27 -30.08
CA ILE A 586 -27.56 6.01 -30.51
C ILE A 586 -27.87 7.51 -30.64
N ASP A 587 -28.98 7.87 -31.28
CA ASP A 587 -29.38 9.28 -31.47
C ASP A 587 -29.59 10.01 -30.14
N GLY A 588 -30.06 9.30 -29.11
CA GLY A 588 -30.21 9.87 -27.79
C GLY A 588 -28.92 10.51 -27.24
N TRP A 589 -27.74 10.04 -27.60
CA TRP A 589 -26.48 10.62 -27.11
C TRP A 589 -26.10 11.90 -27.84
N ARG A 590 -26.56 12.10 -29.07
CA ARG A 590 -26.40 13.38 -29.79
C ARG A 590 -27.11 14.51 -29.05
N THR A 591 -28.37 14.28 -28.67
CA THR A 591 -29.15 15.30 -27.95
C THR A 591 -28.53 15.63 -26.59
N ARG A 592 -27.96 14.63 -25.91
CA ARG A 592 -27.27 14.79 -24.62
C ARG A 592 -25.97 15.57 -24.75
N LEU A 593 -25.13 15.25 -25.74
CA LEU A 593 -23.90 16.01 -26.02
C LEU A 593 -24.22 17.46 -26.41
N GLU A 594 -25.26 17.68 -27.21
CA GLU A 594 -25.72 19.02 -27.57
C GLU A 594 -26.20 19.80 -26.32
N MET A 595 -27.02 19.17 -25.48
CA MET A 595 -27.50 19.77 -24.23
C MET A 595 -26.33 20.10 -23.28
N ALA A 596 -25.36 19.19 -23.12
CA ALA A 596 -24.19 19.41 -22.29
C ALA A 596 -23.36 20.62 -22.74
N ARG A 597 -23.23 20.83 -24.06
CA ARG A 597 -22.55 22.01 -24.63
C ARG A 597 -23.32 23.30 -24.34
N LYS A 598 -24.65 23.31 -24.55
CA LYS A 598 -25.50 24.46 -24.21
C LYS A 598 -25.42 24.77 -22.71
N TRP A 599 -25.47 23.74 -21.88
CA TRP A 599 -25.39 23.86 -20.42
C TRP A 599 -24.05 24.44 -19.97
N ARG A 600 -22.93 23.89 -20.47
CA ARG A 600 -21.58 24.44 -20.26
C ARG A 600 -21.53 25.93 -20.62
N ASP A 601 -22.05 26.31 -21.77
CA ASP A 601 -22.00 27.69 -22.25
C ASP A 601 -22.77 28.64 -21.32
N VAL A 602 -23.91 28.21 -20.80
CA VAL A 602 -24.67 29.00 -19.81
C VAL A 602 -23.95 29.06 -18.46
N VAL A 603 -23.43 27.96 -17.93
CA VAL A 603 -22.68 27.99 -16.65
C VAL A 603 -21.43 28.89 -16.77
N ASN A 604 -20.69 28.80 -17.87
CA ASN A 604 -19.49 29.60 -18.11
C ASN A 604 -19.83 31.08 -18.39
N LYS A 605 -20.97 31.39 -19.01
CA LYS A 605 -21.49 32.76 -19.15
C LYS A 605 -21.64 33.44 -17.77
N TYR A 606 -21.98 32.68 -16.73
CA TYR A 606 -22.10 33.16 -15.36
C TYR A 606 -20.81 33.01 -14.53
N GLY A 607 -19.67 32.79 -15.19
CA GLY A 607 -18.35 32.73 -14.55
C GLY A 607 -17.99 31.37 -13.95
N GLY A 608 -18.67 30.30 -14.34
CA GLY A 608 -18.28 28.93 -13.98
C GLY A 608 -17.08 28.41 -14.78
N ASP A 609 -16.62 27.23 -14.38
CA ASP A 609 -15.47 26.52 -14.99
C ASP A 609 -15.91 25.11 -15.41
N VAL A 610 -16.68 25.06 -16.50
CA VAL A 610 -17.18 23.82 -17.09
C VAL A 610 -16.44 23.53 -18.39
N THR A 611 -15.92 22.30 -18.50
CA THR A 611 -15.35 21.76 -19.73
C THR A 611 -16.17 20.58 -20.22
N VAL A 612 -16.49 20.53 -21.52
CA VAL A 612 -17.11 19.36 -22.16
C VAL A 612 -16.10 18.83 -23.18
N VAL A 613 -15.69 17.58 -22.99
CA VAL A 613 -14.73 16.86 -23.85
C VAL A 613 -15.49 15.77 -24.59
N HIS A 614 -15.51 15.87 -25.91
CA HIS A 614 -15.91 14.78 -26.79
C HIS A 614 -14.63 14.05 -27.21
N LEU A 615 -14.40 12.84 -26.71
CA LEU A 615 -13.11 12.13 -26.81
C LEU A 615 -12.55 12.05 -28.24
N PRO A 616 -13.36 11.82 -29.29
CA PRO A 616 -12.86 11.82 -30.67
C PRO A 616 -12.23 13.15 -31.12
N GLU A 617 -12.68 14.29 -30.56
CA GLU A 617 -12.15 15.63 -30.89
C GLU A 617 -10.73 15.85 -30.35
N ILE A 618 -10.31 15.06 -29.36
CA ILE A 618 -8.95 15.06 -28.83
C ILE A 618 -8.12 13.85 -29.28
N GLY A 619 -8.62 13.10 -30.27
CA GLY A 619 -7.92 11.98 -30.89
C GLY A 619 -8.13 10.61 -30.22
N ILE A 620 -8.94 10.54 -29.17
CA ILE A 620 -9.26 9.29 -28.46
C ILE A 620 -10.55 8.70 -29.04
N LYS A 621 -10.45 7.53 -29.67
CA LYS A 621 -11.52 6.97 -30.49
C LYS A 621 -11.99 5.60 -30.00
N GLY A 622 -13.23 5.28 -30.36
CA GLY A 622 -13.85 3.99 -30.11
C GLY A 622 -14.46 3.83 -28.72
N ASN A 623 -14.45 4.86 -27.88
CA ASN A 623 -15.02 4.78 -26.54
C ASN A 623 -16.54 4.63 -26.56
N THR A 624 -17.05 3.78 -25.69
CA THR A 624 -18.47 3.47 -25.51
C THR A 624 -19.11 4.47 -24.54
N HIS A 625 -20.34 4.18 -24.10
CA HIS A 625 -20.96 4.86 -22.97
C HIS A 625 -20.26 4.62 -21.62
N PHE A 626 -19.34 3.65 -21.53
CA PHE A 626 -18.60 3.29 -20.32
C PHE A 626 -17.07 3.46 -20.51
N PRO A 627 -16.59 4.69 -20.80
CA PRO A 627 -15.17 4.94 -21.10
C PRO A 627 -14.21 4.55 -19.96
N PHE A 628 -14.70 4.50 -18.72
CA PHE A 628 -13.94 4.07 -17.55
C PHE A 628 -13.79 2.54 -17.40
N SER A 629 -14.49 1.74 -18.20
CA SER A 629 -14.33 0.28 -18.28
C SER A 629 -13.90 -0.23 -19.66
N ASP A 630 -13.85 0.65 -20.65
CA ASP A 630 -13.34 0.36 -22.00
C ASP A 630 -11.88 -0.13 -21.99
N LEU A 631 -11.43 -0.71 -23.10
CA LEU A 631 -10.08 -1.25 -23.28
C LEU A 631 -8.98 -0.21 -23.02
N ASN A 632 -9.23 1.05 -23.36
CA ASN A 632 -8.33 2.18 -23.08
C ASN A 632 -8.67 2.93 -21.78
N ASN A 633 -9.37 2.32 -20.82
CA ASN A 633 -9.78 3.02 -19.59
C ASN A 633 -8.64 3.66 -18.78
N VAL A 634 -7.40 3.14 -18.88
CA VAL A 634 -6.24 3.77 -18.24
C VAL A 634 -5.95 5.15 -18.86
N GLU A 635 -6.07 5.30 -20.18
CA GLU A 635 -5.95 6.58 -20.88
C GLU A 635 -7.05 7.56 -20.45
N ILE A 636 -8.27 7.06 -20.27
CA ILE A 636 -9.38 7.88 -19.73
C ILE A 636 -9.11 8.31 -18.27
N ALA A 637 -8.55 7.42 -17.45
CA ALA A 637 -8.13 7.76 -16.09
C ALA A 637 -6.99 8.81 -16.06
N ASP A 638 -6.12 8.81 -17.08
CA ASP A 638 -5.06 9.80 -17.26
C ASP A 638 -5.64 11.19 -17.53
N LEU A 639 -6.61 11.31 -18.44
CA LEU A 639 -7.30 12.59 -18.68
C LEU A 639 -7.92 13.17 -17.40
N MET A 640 -8.61 12.33 -16.64
CA MET A 640 -9.19 12.75 -15.36
C MET A 640 -8.09 13.16 -14.37
N SER A 641 -6.99 12.42 -14.28
CA SER A 641 -5.87 12.75 -13.38
C SER A 641 -5.19 14.07 -13.76
N GLU A 642 -4.99 14.32 -15.05
CA GLU A 642 -4.43 15.57 -15.57
C GLU A 642 -5.35 16.75 -15.26
N TRP A 643 -6.66 16.58 -15.48
CA TRP A 643 -7.63 17.60 -15.12
C TRP A 643 -7.64 17.89 -13.62
N LEU A 644 -7.71 16.86 -12.77
CA LEU A 644 -7.65 17.00 -11.31
C LEU A 644 -6.40 17.76 -10.86
N LYS A 645 -5.24 17.43 -11.43
CA LYS A 645 -3.98 18.11 -11.16
C LYS A 645 -4.01 19.57 -11.61
N SER A 646 -4.54 19.86 -12.80
CA SER A 646 -4.68 21.23 -13.32
C SER A 646 -5.55 22.13 -12.44
N LYS A 647 -6.51 21.53 -11.73
CA LYS A 647 -7.42 22.21 -10.80
C LYS A 647 -6.93 22.17 -9.36
N GLU A 648 -5.72 21.67 -9.12
CA GLU A 648 -5.11 21.49 -7.80
C GLU A 648 -5.91 20.60 -6.83
N LEU A 649 -6.70 19.67 -7.37
CA LEU A 649 -7.59 18.78 -6.64
C LEU A 649 -6.92 17.46 -6.22
N ASP A 650 -5.68 17.24 -6.65
CA ASP A 650 -4.91 16.02 -6.38
C ASP A 650 -3.86 16.21 -5.24
N LYS A 651 -3.89 17.33 -4.53
CA LYS A 651 -2.90 17.67 -3.48
C LYS A 651 -2.85 16.73 -2.28
#